data_AF-A0A924UJZ7-F1
#
_entry.id   AF-A0A924UJZ7-F1
#
_cell.length_a   1.000
_cell.length_b   1.000
_cell.length_c   1.000
_cell.angle_alpha   90.00
_cell.angle_beta   90.00
_cell.angle_gamma   90.00
#
_symmetry.space_group_name_H-M   'P 1'
#
loop_
_entity.id
_entity.type
_entity.pdbx_description
1 polymer ?
#
loop_
_entity_poly.entity_id
_entity_poly.type
_entity_poly.pdbx_seq_one_letter_code
_entity_poly.pdbx_strand_id
1 'polypeptide(L)'
;MRFTIIILALFISFSLPGLVQAAPFSARWTGADDTNAEFLHLVQVLNQRSGLHLSESDFMLIEDRELANNHFKMFVQAAAGIPINNRSFRVWTDLRTGALIQAEAFVESETQIRLMTTKSFSVAWPAFSQENPAVTRGQLRAEALNLIKEHSDDPQVREINAKVTWEDGSEVYVLRAKAKHGIHTIKFLLDTQSLIENTYKPFEESDANRSMAKEDSANEFSLPALVYPIYEEASNNLMQNRVVSQLKHLKRTIKSSGTDAYAGLRVRRYLSDKNDSVLGLTPEGQADGYWAMADIKAKAKIIYNHLPDISNSFNNGGVILEGRYATVNIHPDAVKQFTGIQFAPQMSSIFQPAWAPVSGDESGVWEMIPGSTYLGKPLTYFEEAYQRPARRLPDHNPVQYLNDGFDEVQVYYAVDTLMVALHDVGFTDPDFSTRPFHAFLYDPNIMARDNAYYTDDTINFSTYSAEAQNYARDNSTIWHELGHGIMDRLMGDSVHLADTGGLSEGMADFVAEIVLQKVTKGQPFDGSDEFRIVNSTGFSLTNEVHDDGEAYGGSMRDLLVLARNRYGLEAVKKVGDLTMETMRLCRNHPGITADVWFNHMLFADQLGHLPTRAPGELSDLIRQALASRNFTFDGKGQAQFKLMYGELEMNDHDKGSRQNPIRVVLPADQKATYTLQVSVTDGDAYKFHYPIRVRVQLKRGPLQGAIQWDGEENVFVESVLNSPGDIATLNLTINGTCDYPNRDDGSCVDFAYIQLWPEGATSPVAKKRFYLRLTTAKP
;
A
#
# COMPACT_ATOMS: atom_id res chain seq x y z
N MET A 1 55.61 -44.19 -45.00
CA MET A 1 54.29 -44.85 -44.81
C MET A 1 53.68 -44.44 -43.48
N ARG A 2 52.63 -43.61 -43.51
CA ARG A 2 51.60 -43.50 -42.46
C ARG A 2 50.28 -43.27 -43.20
N PHE A 3 49.25 -44.03 -42.86
CA PHE A 3 47.93 -43.91 -43.47
C PHE A 3 47.18 -42.74 -42.84
N THR A 4 46.59 -41.87 -43.66
CA THR A 4 45.59 -40.90 -43.22
C THR A 4 44.25 -41.34 -43.78
N ILE A 5 43.34 -41.78 -42.91
CA ILE A 5 41.97 -42.12 -43.29
C ILE A 5 41.14 -40.83 -43.22
N ILE A 6 40.50 -40.47 -44.32
CA ILE A 6 39.53 -39.37 -44.37
C ILE A 6 38.15 -39.96 -44.03
N ILE A 7 37.61 -39.61 -42.86
CA ILE A 7 36.21 -39.89 -42.52
C ILE A 7 35.39 -38.64 -42.87
N LEU A 8 34.49 -38.79 -43.84
CA LEU A 8 33.56 -37.74 -44.22
C LEU A 8 32.32 -37.81 -43.30
N ALA A 9 32.29 -37.00 -42.24
CA ALA A 9 31.16 -36.95 -41.32
C ALA A 9 30.05 -36.03 -41.86
N LEU A 10 28.98 -36.63 -42.37
CA LEU A 10 27.80 -35.92 -42.87
C LEU A 10 26.90 -35.51 -41.69
N PHE A 11 27.06 -34.29 -41.16
CA PHE A 11 26.16 -33.75 -40.14
C PHE A 11 24.81 -33.37 -40.76
N ILE A 12 23.83 -34.25 -40.65
CA ILE A 12 22.41 -33.93 -40.87
C ILE A 12 21.88 -33.35 -39.56
N SER A 13 21.84 -32.01 -39.47
CA SER A 13 21.17 -31.31 -38.39
C SER A 13 19.65 -31.47 -38.54
N PHE A 14 19.06 -32.42 -37.81
CA PHE A 14 17.63 -32.43 -37.56
C PHE A 14 17.27 -31.27 -36.63
N SER A 15 16.89 -30.13 -37.21
CA SER A 15 16.13 -29.11 -36.50
C SER A 15 14.75 -29.70 -36.17
N LEU A 16 14.56 -30.11 -34.92
CA LEU A 16 13.22 -30.30 -34.37
C LEU A 16 12.44 -29.00 -34.59
N PRO A 17 11.21 -29.05 -35.14
CA PRO A 17 10.37 -27.86 -35.16
C PRO A 17 10.15 -27.43 -33.71
N GLY A 18 10.57 -26.22 -33.38
CA GLY A 18 10.35 -25.67 -32.05
C GLY A 18 8.86 -25.71 -31.74
N LEU A 19 8.49 -26.29 -30.60
CA LEU A 19 7.18 -26.09 -30.01
C LEU A 19 7.02 -24.60 -29.79
N VAL A 20 6.33 -23.93 -30.71
CA VAL A 20 5.90 -22.54 -30.53
C VAL A 20 4.97 -22.58 -29.34
N GLN A 21 5.46 -22.10 -28.19
CA GLN A 21 4.65 -21.93 -27.01
C GLN A 21 3.55 -20.93 -27.38
N ALA A 22 2.32 -21.41 -27.46
CA ALA A 22 1.19 -20.54 -27.74
C ALA A 22 1.14 -19.44 -26.69
N ALA A 23 0.96 -18.19 -27.13
CA ALA A 23 0.80 -17.08 -26.20
C ALA A 23 -0.45 -17.31 -25.33
N PRO A 24 -0.44 -16.85 -24.07
CA PRO A 24 -1.62 -16.95 -23.20
C PRO A 24 -2.83 -16.27 -23.84
N PHE A 25 -4.01 -16.86 -23.66
CA PHE A 25 -5.25 -16.28 -24.17
C PHE A 25 -5.79 -15.25 -23.19
N SER A 26 -6.20 -14.08 -23.69
CA SER A 26 -6.85 -13.01 -22.92
C SER A 26 -8.23 -12.71 -23.47
N ALA A 27 -9.24 -12.59 -22.60
CA ALA A 27 -10.57 -12.11 -22.97
C ALA A 27 -11.25 -11.37 -21.81
N ARG A 28 -12.08 -10.39 -22.19
CA ARG A 28 -12.96 -9.60 -21.32
C ARG A 28 -14.36 -9.57 -21.92
N TRP A 29 -15.39 -9.70 -21.07
CA TRP A 29 -16.78 -9.45 -21.44
C TRP A 29 -17.58 -8.94 -20.24
N THR A 30 -18.80 -8.48 -20.49
CA THR A 30 -19.60 -7.71 -19.53
C THR A 30 -21.02 -8.27 -19.40
N GLY A 31 -21.75 -7.79 -18.40
CA GLY A 31 -23.20 -8.03 -18.23
C GLY A 31 -24.06 -7.69 -19.46
N ALA A 32 -23.57 -6.83 -20.36
CA ALA A 32 -24.24 -6.49 -21.61
C ALA A 32 -24.06 -7.56 -22.70
N ASP A 33 -23.00 -8.36 -22.62
CA ASP A 33 -22.78 -9.54 -23.47
C ASP A 33 -23.60 -10.73 -22.94
N ASP A 34 -23.52 -10.97 -21.63
CA ASP A 34 -24.13 -12.10 -20.93
C ASP A 34 -24.28 -11.76 -19.43
N THR A 35 -25.45 -12.02 -18.86
CA THR A 35 -25.74 -11.73 -17.43
C THR A 35 -25.50 -12.92 -16.51
N ASN A 36 -25.25 -14.12 -17.06
CA ASN A 36 -25.06 -15.33 -16.26
C ASN A 36 -23.65 -15.41 -15.67
N ALA A 37 -23.55 -15.40 -14.35
CA ALA A 37 -22.29 -15.44 -13.61
C ALA A 37 -21.93 -16.82 -13.05
N GLU A 38 -22.71 -17.88 -13.32
CA GLU A 38 -22.39 -19.24 -12.88
C GLU A 38 -21.05 -19.70 -13.47
N PHE A 39 -20.13 -20.19 -12.62
CA PHE A 39 -18.74 -20.42 -13.02
C PHE A 39 -18.59 -21.41 -14.19
N LEU A 40 -19.32 -22.53 -14.15
CA LEU A 40 -19.39 -23.50 -15.25
C LEU A 40 -19.82 -22.85 -16.59
N HIS A 41 -20.76 -21.91 -16.55
CA HIS A 41 -21.21 -21.18 -17.73
C HIS A 41 -20.14 -20.19 -18.23
N LEU A 42 -19.49 -19.47 -17.31
CA LEU A 42 -18.38 -18.57 -17.64
C LEU A 42 -17.20 -19.32 -18.29
N VAL A 43 -16.88 -20.54 -17.84
CA VAL A 43 -15.88 -21.42 -18.49
C VAL A 43 -16.34 -21.86 -19.89
N GLN A 44 -17.63 -22.12 -20.10
CA GLN A 44 -18.16 -22.42 -21.44
C GLN A 44 -18.03 -21.21 -22.39
N VAL A 45 -18.34 -20.00 -21.93
CA VAL A 45 -18.15 -18.75 -22.72
C VAL A 45 -16.67 -18.53 -23.04
N LEU A 46 -15.77 -18.76 -22.08
CA LEU A 46 -14.32 -18.70 -22.29
C LEU A 46 -13.86 -19.68 -23.38
N ASN A 47 -14.28 -20.95 -23.31
CA ASN A 47 -13.96 -21.97 -24.32
C ASN A 47 -14.52 -21.60 -25.71
N GLN A 48 -15.73 -21.06 -25.80
CA GLN A 48 -16.32 -20.59 -27.06
C GLN A 48 -15.54 -19.43 -27.69
N ARG A 49 -15.09 -18.46 -26.88
CA ARG A 49 -14.32 -17.29 -27.34
C ARG A 49 -12.87 -17.63 -27.70
N SER A 50 -12.28 -18.63 -27.07
CA SER A 50 -10.84 -18.99 -27.19
C SER A 50 -10.55 -20.18 -28.10
N GLY A 51 -11.52 -21.07 -28.31
CA GLY A 51 -11.29 -22.38 -28.91
C GLY A 51 -10.59 -23.39 -27.97
N LEU A 52 -10.46 -23.08 -26.68
CA LEU A 52 -9.89 -23.98 -25.67
C LEU A 52 -10.92 -24.99 -25.14
N HIS A 53 -10.43 -25.95 -24.35
CA HIS A 53 -11.22 -27.02 -23.74
C HIS A 53 -10.95 -27.09 -22.22
N LEU A 54 -11.06 -25.96 -21.54
CA LEU A 54 -10.88 -25.86 -20.10
C LEU A 54 -12.12 -26.35 -19.33
N SER A 55 -11.91 -26.80 -18.11
CA SER A 55 -12.91 -27.33 -17.18
C SER A 55 -12.84 -26.60 -15.85
N GLU A 56 -13.87 -26.74 -15.00
CA GLU A 56 -13.85 -26.13 -13.65
C GLU A 56 -12.68 -26.66 -12.79
N SER A 57 -12.26 -27.91 -12.99
CA SER A 57 -11.11 -28.51 -12.30
C SER A 57 -9.75 -27.97 -12.71
N ASP A 58 -9.67 -27.19 -13.80
CA ASP A 58 -8.45 -26.47 -14.18
C ASP A 58 -8.29 -25.15 -13.41
N PHE A 59 -9.18 -24.85 -12.46
CA PHE A 59 -9.20 -23.60 -11.70
C PHE A 59 -9.35 -23.83 -10.19
N MET A 60 -8.75 -22.94 -9.40
CA MET A 60 -8.85 -22.88 -7.94
C MET A 60 -9.35 -21.50 -7.53
N LEU A 61 -10.46 -21.44 -6.78
CA LEU A 61 -10.95 -20.21 -6.16
C LEU A 61 -9.97 -19.79 -5.05
N ILE A 62 -9.33 -18.63 -5.20
CA ILE A 62 -8.39 -18.08 -4.20
C ILE A 62 -8.90 -16.81 -3.53
N GLU A 63 -9.90 -16.15 -4.11
CA GLU A 63 -10.53 -14.98 -3.52
C GLU A 63 -12.04 -14.98 -3.81
N ASP A 64 -12.84 -14.75 -2.77
CA ASP A 64 -14.30 -14.67 -2.82
C ASP A 64 -14.73 -13.65 -1.76
N ARG A 65 -15.12 -12.42 -2.17
CA ARG A 65 -15.49 -11.36 -1.23
C ARG A 65 -16.50 -10.35 -1.77
N GLU A 66 -17.19 -9.68 -0.86
CA GLU A 66 -17.93 -8.45 -1.13
C GLU A 66 -16.97 -7.25 -1.19
N LEU A 67 -17.12 -6.41 -2.23
CA LEU A 67 -16.59 -5.06 -2.32
C LEU A 67 -17.74 -4.06 -2.11
N ALA A 68 -17.50 -2.74 -2.18
CA ALA A 68 -18.52 -1.73 -1.88
C ALA A 68 -19.81 -1.85 -2.73
N ASN A 69 -19.65 -2.13 -4.03
CA ASN A 69 -20.73 -2.10 -5.02
C ASN A 69 -20.98 -3.44 -5.74
N ASN A 70 -20.04 -4.38 -5.61
CA ASN A 70 -20.02 -5.62 -6.38
C ASN A 70 -19.41 -6.76 -5.55
N HIS A 71 -19.68 -8.01 -5.92
CA HIS A 71 -19.07 -9.21 -5.37
C HIS A 71 -17.96 -9.66 -6.32
N PHE A 72 -16.73 -9.77 -5.81
CA PHE A 72 -15.56 -10.19 -6.57
C PHE A 72 -15.19 -11.64 -6.28
N LYS A 73 -14.90 -12.40 -7.34
CA LYS A 73 -14.28 -13.73 -7.27
C LYS A 73 -13.06 -13.80 -8.17
N MET A 74 -11.97 -14.38 -7.66
CA MET A 74 -10.78 -14.72 -8.45
C MET A 74 -10.49 -16.21 -8.34
N PHE A 75 -10.45 -16.83 -9.51
CA PHE A 75 -9.94 -18.17 -9.70
C PHE A 75 -8.54 -18.06 -10.32
N VAL A 76 -7.56 -18.82 -9.84
CA VAL A 76 -6.30 -19.04 -10.56
C VAL A 76 -6.40 -20.32 -11.36
N GLN A 77 -5.80 -20.35 -12.54
CA GLN A 77 -5.67 -21.59 -13.29
C GLN A 77 -4.64 -22.48 -12.60
N ALA A 78 -4.87 -23.79 -12.51
CA ALA A 78 -4.01 -24.71 -11.78
C ALA A 78 -3.75 -25.99 -12.58
N ALA A 79 -2.57 -26.57 -12.37
CA ALA A 79 -2.16 -27.86 -12.88
C ALA A 79 -1.79 -28.80 -11.72
N ALA A 80 -2.54 -29.89 -11.54
CA ALA A 80 -2.39 -30.82 -10.42
C ALA A 80 -2.44 -30.14 -9.04
N GLY A 81 -3.37 -29.20 -8.88
CA GLY A 81 -3.53 -28.41 -7.65
C GLY A 81 -2.52 -27.27 -7.49
N ILE A 82 -1.50 -27.17 -8.36
CA ILE A 82 -0.48 -26.11 -8.32
C ILE A 82 -0.92 -24.96 -9.23
N PRO A 83 -1.11 -23.73 -8.71
CA PRO A 83 -1.42 -22.54 -9.50
C PRO A 83 -0.39 -22.25 -10.59
N ILE A 84 -0.86 -21.77 -11.74
CA ILE A 84 -0.02 -21.30 -12.85
C ILE A 84 0.15 -19.78 -12.70
N ASN A 85 1.40 -19.32 -12.61
CA ASN A 85 1.71 -17.91 -12.33
C ASN A 85 1.07 -16.95 -13.35
N ASN A 86 0.45 -15.88 -12.84
CA ASN A 86 -0.30 -14.89 -13.61
C ASN A 86 -1.31 -15.52 -14.58
N ARG A 87 -2.00 -16.60 -14.21
CA ARG A 87 -3.16 -17.12 -14.97
C ARG A 87 -4.38 -17.14 -14.09
N SER A 88 -5.39 -16.35 -14.46
CA SER A 88 -6.55 -16.11 -13.62
C SER A 88 -7.83 -15.92 -14.42
N PHE A 89 -8.94 -16.19 -13.77
CA PHE A 89 -10.30 -15.87 -14.20
C PHE A 89 -10.94 -15.05 -13.08
N ARG A 90 -11.21 -13.78 -13.37
CA ARG A 90 -11.71 -12.77 -12.43
C ARG A 90 -13.14 -12.41 -12.82
N VAL A 91 -14.03 -12.35 -11.83
CA VAL A 91 -15.47 -12.22 -12.02
C VAL A 91 -16.03 -11.20 -11.03
N TRP A 92 -16.81 -10.25 -11.53
CA TRP A 92 -17.52 -9.25 -10.75
C TRP A 92 -19.02 -9.42 -10.98
N THR A 93 -19.80 -9.45 -9.90
CA THR A 93 -21.26 -9.60 -9.95
C THR A 93 -21.95 -8.54 -9.11
N ASP A 94 -23.18 -8.19 -9.46
CA ASP A 94 -24.00 -7.23 -8.70
C ASP A 94 -24.46 -7.85 -7.38
N LEU A 95 -24.19 -7.17 -6.25
CA LEU A 95 -24.47 -7.66 -4.89
C LEU A 95 -25.96 -7.97 -4.63
N ARG A 96 -26.87 -7.41 -5.43
CA ARG A 96 -28.33 -7.49 -5.19
C ARG A 96 -29.02 -8.56 -6.05
N THR A 97 -28.47 -8.84 -7.22
CA THR A 97 -29.07 -9.70 -8.24
C THR A 97 -28.22 -10.93 -8.57
N GLY A 98 -26.92 -10.92 -8.24
CA GLY A 98 -25.95 -11.93 -8.65
C GLY A 98 -25.63 -11.91 -10.15
N ALA A 99 -26.15 -10.94 -10.91
CA ALA A 99 -25.91 -10.83 -12.34
C ALA A 99 -24.45 -10.45 -12.63
N LEU A 100 -23.90 -10.96 -13.72
CA LEU A 100 -22.55 -10.62 -14.17
C LEU A 100 -22.45 -9.13 -14.48
N ILE A 101 -21.43 -8.47 -13.91
CA ILE A 101 -21.00 -7.12 -14.28
C ILE A 101 -19.87 -7.24 -15.30
N GLN A 102 -18.82 -7.99 -14.94
CA GLN A 102 -17.60 -8.16 -15.73
C GLN A 102 -17.01 -9.55 -15.51
N ALA A 103 -16.43 -10.12 -16.56
CA ALA A 103 -15.61 -11.32 -16.51
C ALA A 103 -14.32 -11.09 -17.32
N GLU A 104 -13.18 -11.46 -16.73
CA GLU A 104 -11.86 -11.35 -17.37
C GLU A 104 -11.06 -12.63 -17.17
N ALA A 105 -10.61 -13.24 -18.27
CA ALA A 105 -9.82 -14.46 -18.25
C ALA A 105 -8.47 -14.23 -18.93
N PHE A 106 -7.39 -14.63 -18.26
CA PHE A 106 -6.03 -14.68 -18.80
C PHE A 106 -5.45 -16.07 -18.50
N VAL A 107 -5.41 -16.96 -19.51
CA VAL A 107 -5.30 -18.41 -19.31
C VAL A 107 -4.33 -19.09 -20.29
N GLU A 108 -3.69 -20.17 -19.83
CA GLU A 108 -2.95 -21.13 -20.66
C GLU A 108 -3.88 -22.13 -21.34
N SER A 109 -3.34 -22.76 -22.39
CA SER A 109 -3.99 -23.90 -23.06
C SER A 109 -3.92 -25.19 -22.25
N GLU A 110 -4.96 -26.03 -22.37
CA GLU A 110 -5.05 -27.36 -21.74
C GLU A 110 -3.80 -28.23 -21.97
N THR A 111 -3.17 -28.13 -23.15
CA THR A 111 -1.94 -28.87 -23.48
C THR A 111 -0.80 -28.55 -22.51
N GLN A 112 -0.66 -27.29 -22.07
CA GLN A 112 0.35 -26.88 -21.10
C GLN A 112 0.01 -27.36 -19.69
N ILE A 113 -1.28 -27.28 -19.28
CA ILE A 113 -1.76 -27.81 -17.99
C ILE A 113 -1.45 -29.32 -17.88
N ARG A 114 -1.76 -30.09 -18.92
CA ARG A 114 -1.49 -31.54 -18.98
C ARG A 114 0.01 -31.85 -18.88
N LEU A 115 0.88 -31.05 -19.50
CA LEU A 115 2.34 -31.21 -19.36
C LEU A 115 2.83 -30.94 -17.94
N MET A 116 2.22 -29.99 -17.21
CA MET A 116 2.56 -29.68 -15.82
C MET A 116 2.05 -30.76 -14.85
N THR A 117 0.78 -31.18 -14.97
CA THR A 117 0.14 -32.17 -14.07
C THR A 117 0.91 -33.49 -13.92
N THR A 118 1.57 -33.97 -14.97
CA THR A 118 2.28 -35.26 -14.97
C THR A 118 3.50 -35.32 -14.05
N LYS A 119 3.89 -34.22 -13.40
CA LYS A 119 5.08 -34.13 -12.53
C LYS A 119 4.79 -34.17 -11.02
N SER A 120 3.55 -33.97 -10.57
CA SER A 120 3.29 -33.47 -9.19
C SER A 120 2.57 -34.42 -8.22
N PHE A 121 2.07 -35.59 -8.65
CA PHE A 121 1.20 -36.42 -7.81
C PHE A 121 1.94 -37.45 -6.92
N SER A 122 2.20 -37.11 -5.65
CA SER A 122 2.45 -38.11 -4.60
C SER A 122 2.16 -37.61 -3.17
N VAL A 123 1.29 -38.35 -2.45
CA VAL A 123 0.99 -38.34 -0.98
C VAL A 123 -0.13 -37.38 -0.48
N ALA A 124 -1.15 -37.95 0.19
CA ALA A 124 -2.15 -37.25 1.04
C ALA A 124 -2.93 -38.24 1.96
N TRP A 125 -3.38 -37.83 3.18
CA TRP A 125 -4.42 -38.52 4.00
C TRP A 125 -4.95 -37.65 5.20
N PRO A 126 -6.08 -37.99 5.89
CA PRO A 126 -7.00 -37.00 6.49
C PRO A 126 -7.39 -37.24 7.99
N ALA A 127 -8.38 -36.47 8.50
CA ALA A 127 -8.80 -36.34 9.91
C ALA A 127 -10.13 -37.08 10.29
N PHE A 128 -10.51 -37.08 11.59
CA PHE A 128 -11.88 -37.39 12.08
C PHE A 128 -12.23 -36.74 13.46
N SER A 129 -13.47 -36.94 13.97
CA SER A 129 -14.27 -35.97 14.76
C SER A 129 -14.81 -36.37 16.16
N GLN A 130 -15.26 -35.35 16.91
CA GLN A 130 -16.36 -35.19 17.93
C GLN A 130 -17.10 -36.40 18.57
N GLU A 131 -17.51 -36.29 19.86
CA GLU A 131 -18.93 -36.17 20.35
C GLU A 131 -19.11 -36.13 21.92
N ASN A 132 -20.36 -36.20 22.45
CA ASN A 132 -20.91 -35.61 23.73
C ASN A 132 -21.97 -36.55 24.42
N PRO A 133 -22.92 -36.22 25.37
CA PRO A 133 -23.12 -35.09 26.34
C PRO A 133 -23.68 -35.39 27.79
N ALA A 134 -23.50 -34.43 28.71
CA ALA A 134 -24.41 -33.91 29.78
C ALA A 134 -25.24 -34.77 30.81
N VAL A 135 -24.97 -34.59 32.13
CA VAL A 135 -25.94 -34.56 33.28
C VAL A 135 -25.33 -33.79 34.47
N THR A 136 -25.93 -32.67 34.99
CA THR A 136 -25.48 -32.07 36.31
C THR A 136 -26.20 -30.80 36.86
N ARG A 137 -26.78 -29.94 36.00
CA ARG A 137 -27.01 -28.48 36.27
C ARG A 137 -27.76 -28.07 37.56
N GLY A 138 -28.58 -28.96 38.14
CA GLY A 138 -29.36 -28.64 39.35
C GLY A 138 -28.54 -28.60 40.65
N GLN A 139 -27.50 -29.42 40.77
CA GLN A 139 -26.68 -29.55 41.98
C GLN A 139 -25.81 -28.29 42.20
N LEU A 140 -25.17 -27.85 41.12
CA LEU A 140 -24.26 -26.70 41.09
C LEU A 140 -24.95 -25.38 41.47
N ARG A 141 -26.26 -25.26 41.23
CA ARG A 141 -27.06 -24.10 41.67
C ARG A 141 -27.16 -23.97 43.19
N ALA A 142 -27.28 -25.10 43.90
CA ALA A 142 -27.42 -25.09 45.35
C ALA A 142 -26.10 -24.73 46.05
N GLU A 143 -24.99 -25.24 45.51
CA GLU A 143 -23.64 -25.01 46.04
C GLU A 143 -23.20 -23.56 45.87
N ALA A 144 -23.44 -22.96 44.69
CA ALA A 144 -23.20 -21.54 44.44
C ALA A 144 -23.88 -20.61 45.46
N LEU A 145 -25.10 -20.94 45.88
CA LEU A 145 -25.88 -20.12 46.81
C LEU A 145 -25.46 -20.27 48.27
N ASN A 146 -24.59 -21.23 48.60
CA ASN A 146 -23.93 -21.29 49.89
C ASN A 146 -22.65 -20.43 49.88
N LEU A 147 -21.83 -20.54 48.82
CA LEU A 147 -20.60 -19.75 48.65
C LEU A 147 -20.82 -18.23 48.73
N ILE A 148 -21.96 -17.72 48.27
CA ILE A 148 -22.26 -16.26 48.34
C ILE A 148 -22.61 -15.82 49.78
N LYS A 149 -23.25 -16.69 50.58
CA LYS A 149 -23.64 -16.36 51.97
C LYS A 149 -22.44 -16.23 52.91
N GLU A 150 -21.28 -16.77 52.50
CA GLU A 150 -20.04 -16.75 53.28
C GLU A 150 -19.23 -15.46 53.07
N HIS A 151 -19.61 -14.59 52.12
CA HIS A 151 -18.95 -13.30 51.88
C HIS A 151 -19.45 -12.23 52.86
N SER A 152 -18.58 -11.74 53.75
CA SER A 152 -18.94 -10.89 54.90
C SER A 152 -19.68 -9.60 54.55
N ASP A 153 -19.33 -8.99 53.42
CA ASP A 153 -19.71 -7.61 53.10
C ASP A 153 -20.97 -7.52 52.22
N ASP A 154 -21.47 -8.66 51.72
CA ASP A 154 -22.63 -8.69 50.82
C ASP A 154 -23.45 -10.02 50.81
N PRO A 155 -23.88 -10.57 51.97
CA PRO A 155 -24.48 -11.91 52.05
C PRO A 155 -25.93 -12.03 51.51
N GLN A 156 -26.51 -10.97 50.92
CA GLN A 156 -27.91 -10.95 50.49
C GLN A 156 -28.04 -10.91 48.95
N VAL A 157 -28.27 -12.09 48.37
CA VAL A 157 -28.55 -12.25 46.94
C VAL A 157 -29.93 -11.68 46.59
N ARG A 158 -29.96 -10.72 45.65
CA ARG A 158 -31.18 -10.05 45.17
C ARG A 158 -31.71 -10.63 43.87
N GLU A 159 -30.81 -11.05 42.98
CA GLU A 159 -31.13 -11.57 41.65
C GLU A 159 -30.14 -12.69 41.30
N ILE A 160 -30.63 -13.79 40.70
CA ILE A 160 -29.81 -14.94 40.31
C ILE A 160 -30.09 -15.26 38.85
N ASN A 161 -29.08 -15.12 38.01
CA ASN A 161 -29.10 -15.59 36.63
C ASN A 161 -28.08 -16.72 36.47
N ALA A 162 -28.48 -17.83 35.87
CA ALA A 162 -27.60 -18.98 35.67
C ALA A 162 -27.74 -19.52 34.24
N LYS A 163 -26.60 -19.76 33.61
CA LYS A 163 -26.50 -20.28 32.24
C LYS A 163 -25.43 -21.37 32.18
N VAL A 164 -25.41 -22.09 31.06
CA VAL A 164 -24.31 -22.99 30.72
C VAL A 164 -23.59 -22.48 29.49
N THR A 165 -22.27 -22.49 29.55
CA THR A 165 -21.34 -22.11 28.49
C THR A 165 -20.25 -23.16 28.40
N TRP A 166 -19.56 -23.27 27.26
CA TRP A 166 -18.38 -24.12 27.15
C TRP A 166 -17.13 -23.26 27.43
N GLU A 167 -16.25 -23.74 28.29
CA GLU A 167 -14.93 -23.15 28.55
C GLU A 167 -13.91 -24.31 28.58
N ASP A 168 -12.76 -24.14 27.93
CA ASP A 168 -11.64 -25.11 27.86
C ASP A 168 -12.01 -26.58 27.55
N GLY A 169 -12.97 -26.79 26.65
CA GLY A 169 -13.37 -28.12 26.18
C GLY A 169 -14.31 -28.87 27.13
N SER A 170 -14.83 -28.22 28.16
CA SER A 170 -15.84 -28.77 29.09
C SER A 170 -17.07 -27.86 29.19
N GLU A 171 -18.25 -28.43 29.49
CA GLU A 171 -19.41 -27.62 29.88
C GLU A 171 -19.16 -26.95 31.25
N VAL A 172 -19.48 -25.67 31.38
CA VAL A 172 -19.38 -24.89 32.62
C VAL A 172 -20.72 -24.26 32.98
N TYR A 173 -21.18 -24.51 34.21
CA TYR A 173 -22.35 -23.87 34.81
C TYR A 173 -21.93 -22.54 35.45
N VAL A 174 -22.35 -21.44 34.83
CA VAL A 174 -22.03 -20.07 35.27
C VAL A 174 -23.26 -19.47 35.94
N LEU A 175 -23.14 -19.23 37.25
CA LEU A 175 -24.13 -18.55 38.06
C LEU A 175 -23.64 -17.15 38.42
N ARG A 176 -24.37 -16.12 37.96
CA ARG A 176 -24.16 -14.74 38.38
C ARG A 176 -25.26 -14.32 39.33
N ALA A 177 -24.84 -13.83 40.50
CA ALA A 177 -25.72 -13.35 41.54
C ALA A 177 -25.46 -11.86 41.79
N LYS A 178 -26.49 -11.04 41.64
CA LYS A 178 -26.43 -9.62 41.97
C LYS A 178 -26.77 -9.46 43.45
N ALA A 179 -25.83 -8.92 44.21
CA ALA A 179 -26.00 -8.64 45.63
C ALA A 179 -26.20 -7.12 45.83
N LYS A 180 -26.00 -6.58 47.04
CA LYS A 180 -26.32 -5.17 47.37
C LYS A 180 -25.25 -4.18 46.91
N HIS A 181 -23.98 -4.55 46.97
CA HIS A 181 -22.80 -3.71 46.71
C HIS A 181 -21.96 -4.21 45.53
N GLY A 182 -22.18 -5.44 45.05
CA GLY A 182 -21.51 -5.96 43.85
C GLY A 182 -22.22 -7.11 43.13
N ILE A 183 -21.48 -7.75 42.23
CA ILE A 183 -21.88 -8.94 41.46
C ILE A 183 -20.92 -10.09 41.79
N HIS A 184 -21.47 -11.22 42.22
CA HIS A 184 -20.74 -12.48 42.29
C HIS A 184 -20.85 -13.24 40.96
N THR A 185 -19.74 -13.76 40.46
CA THR A 185 -19.69 -14.76 39.37
C THR A 185 -19.12 -16.05 39.93
N ILE A 186 -19.89 -17.12 39.86
CA ILE A 186 -19.49 -18.46 40.31
C ILE A 186 -19.59 -19.42 39.13
N LYS A 187 -18.53 -20.20 38.90
CA LYS A 187 -18.43 -21.17 37.81
C LYS A 187 -18.09 -22.55 38.32
N PHE A 188 -18.78 -23.56 37.77
CA PHE A 188 -18.52 -24.96 38.02
C PHE A 188 -18.36 -25.73 36.71
N LEU A 189 -17.40 -26.62 36.63
CA LEU A 189 -17.33 -27.63 35.58
C LEU A 189 -18.49 -28.63 35.72
N LEU A 190 -19.23 -28.89 34.64
CA LEU A 190 -20.42 -29.75 34.63
C LEU A 190 -20.10 -31.24 34.48
N ASP A 191 -18.95 -31.59 33.93
CA ASP A 191 -18.47 -32.97 33.84
C ASP A 191 -18.00 -33.52 35.20
N THR A 192 -17.34 -32.68 36.00
CA THR A 192 -16.64 -33.04 37.25
C THR A 192 -17.30 -32.47 38.52
N GLN A 193 -18.29 -31.59 38.37
CA GLN A 193 -18.91 -30.80 39.46
C GLN A 193 -17.96 -29.85 40.20
N SER A 194 -16.73 -29.63 39.71
CA SER A 194 -15.71 -28.87 40.42
C SER A 194 -15.90 -27.35 40.28
N LEU A 195 -15.78 -26.62 41.40
CA LEU A 195 -15.77 -25.16 41.44
C LEU A 195 -14.46 -24.64 40.81
N ILE A 196 -14.55 -23.87 39.73
CA ILE A 196 -13.38 -23.30 39.04
C ILE A 196 -13.21 -21.79 39.26
N GLU A 197 -14.29 -21.07 39.56
CA GLU A 197 -14.24 -19.62 39.77
C GLU A 197 -15.28 -19.19 40.81
N ASN A 198 -14.89 -18.30 41.72
CA ASN A 198 -15.80 -17.58 42.63
C ASN A 198 -15.25 -16.16 42.81
N THR A 199 -15.72 -15.21 41.99
CA THR A 199 -15.24 -13.83 41.94
C THR A 199 -16.34 -12.85 42.35
N TYR A 200 -15.96 -11.80 43.08
CA TYR A 200 -16.85 -10.71 43.48
C TYR A 200 -16.30 -9.39 42.93
N LYS A 201 -17.14 -8.62 42.21
CA LYS A 201 -16.80 -7.28 41.73
C LYS A 201 -17.80 -6.25 42.31
N PRO A 202 -17.35 -5.24 43.08
CA PRO A 202 -18.23 -4.16 43.53
C PRO A 202 -18.71 -3.31 42.34
N PHE A 203 -19.82 -2.58 42.51
CA PHE A 203 -20.22 -1.57 41.53
C PHE A 203 -19.21 -0.40 41.55
N GLU A 204 -18.80 0.05 40.37
CA GLU A 204 -17.88 1.19 40.23
C GLU A 204 -18.61 2.50 40.57
N GLU A 205 -18.03 3.30 41.47
CA GLU A 205 -18.57 4.62 41.83
C GLU A 205 -18.36 5.66 40.71
N SER A 206 -19.26 6.63 40.65
CA SER A 206 -19.49 7.50 39.50
C SER A 206 -18.84 8.88 39.59
N ASP A 207 -18.42 9.37 38.42
CA ASP A 207 -18.42 10.79 37.98
C ASP A 207 -17.63 11.85 38.77
N ALA A 208 -16.44 12.17 38.26
CA ALA A 208 -15.89 13.53 38.27
C ALA A 208 -14.84 13.74 37.14
N ASN A 209 -15.31 13.97 35.90
CA ASN A 209 -14.67 14.79 34.81
C ASN A 209 -15.22 14.43 33.40
N ARG A 210 -16.55 14.55 33.21
CA ARG A 210 -17.24 14.14 31.96
C ARG A 210 -17.66 15.33 31.07
N SER A 211 -16.69 16.13 30.64
CA SER A 211 -16.70 16.92 29.40
C SER A 211 -15.24 17.29 29.12
N MET A 212 -14.59 16.80 28.07
CA MET A 212 -14.69 17.38 26.71
C MET A 212 -14.55 16.35 25.56
N ALA A 213 -14.45 15.05 25.85
CA ALA A 213 -14.45 14.03 24.80
C ALA A 213 -15.88 13.79 24.26
N LYS A 214 -16.08 14.00 22.96
CA LYS A 214 -17.33 13.58 22.28
C LYS A 214 -17.37 12.06 22.19
N GLU A 215 -18.55 11.49 22.39
CA GLU A 215 -18.82 10.07 22.13
C GLU A 215 -19.14 9.90 20.64
N ASP A 216 -18.23 9.30 19.89
CA ASP A 216 -18.44 8.96 18.47
C ASP A 216 -19.07 7.55 18.32
N SER A 217 -18.74 6.64 19.24
CA SER A 217 -19.43 5.36 19.46
C SER A 217 -19.17 4.84 20.88
N ALA A 218 -19.83 3.74 21.28
CA ALA A 218 -19.68 3.16 22.62
C ALA A 218 -18.23 2.79 22.99
N ASN A 219 -17.40 2.46 22.00
CA ASN A 219 -16.01 2.03 22.19
C ASN A 219 -14.97 3.07 21.74
N GLU A 220 -15.39 4.28 21.37
CA GLU A 220 -14.51 5.32 20.79
C GLU A 220 -14.66 6.68 21.48
N PHE A 221 -13.64 7.53 21.31
CA PHE A 221 -13.65 8.92 21.76
C PHE A 221 -12.85 9.84 20.84
N SER A 222 -13.08 11.14 21.00
CA SER A 222 -12.33 12.21 20.34
C SER A 222 -11.54 13.07 21.36
N LEU A 223 -10.34 13.52 20.98
CA LEU A 223 -9.54 14.52 21.72
C LEU A 223 -9.30 15.77 20.86
N PRO A 224 -9.27 17.00 21.41
CA PRO A 224 -8.86 18.18 20.68
C PRO A 224 -7.34 18.19 20.45
N ALA A 225 -6.89 18.73 19.32
CA ALA A 225 -5.48 18.91 19.01
C ALA A 225 -5.26 20.22 18.21
N LEU A 226 -4.04 20.73 18.23
CA LEU A 226 -3.56 21.69 17.24
C LEU A 226 -2.80 20.94 16.16
N VAL A 227 -3.21 21.06 14.90
CA VAL A 227 -2.62 20.33 13.77
C VAL A 227 -2.39 21.25 12.57
N TYR A 228 -1.46 20.89 11.71
CA TYR A 228 -1.40 21.45 10.36
C TYR A 228 -2.52 20.82 9.52
N PRO A 229 -3.39 21.62 8.87
CA PRO A 229 -4.48 21.08 8.06
C PRO A 229 -3.96 20.46 6.75
N ILE A 230 -2.84 20.96 6.24
CA ILE A 230 -2.18 20.50 5.00
C ILE A 230 -0.73 20.17 5.30
N TYR A 231 0.14 21.16 5.54
CA TYR A 231 1.55 20.94 5.92
C TYR A 231 2.07 21.97 6.94
N GLU A 232 3.19 21.64 7.60
CA GLU A 232 3.98 22.57 8.42
C GLU A 232 4.66 23.66 7.60
N GLU A 233 5.20 23.32 6.43
CA GLU A 233 6.07 24.14 5.60
C GLU A 233 5.64 23.97 4.13
N ALA A 234 5.32 25.08 3.44
CA ALA A 234 4.98 25.06 2.02
C ALA A 234 6.25 24.90 1.14
N SER A 235 6.09 24.61 -0.15
CA SER A 235 7.22 24.38 -1.08
C SER A 235 8.14 25.60 -1.24
N ASN A 236 7.64 26.79 -0.92
CA ASN A 236 8.38 28.06 -0.89
C ASN A 236 9.01 28.38 0.50
N ASN A 237 9.09 27.38 1.40
CA ASN A 237 9.56 27.45 2.78
C ASN A 237 8.74 28.38 3.70
N LEU A 238 7.48 28.66 3.34
CA LEU A 238 6.55 29.41 4.20
C LEU A 238 5.93 28.49 5.26
N MET A 239 6.35 28.72 6.51
CA MET A 239 5.75 28.09 7.70
C MET A 239 4.26 28.42 7.82
N GLN A 240 3.44 27.38 7.94
CA GLN A 240 1.99 27.49 8.03
C GLN A 240 1.49 27.62 9.47
N ASN A 241 0.22 28.01 9.64
CA ASN A 241 -0.43 28.07 10.94
C ASN A 241 -1.13 26.75 11.29
N ARG A 242 -0.98 26.28 12.54
CA ARG A 242 -1.78 25.18 13.07
C ARG A 242 -3.23 25.65 13.35
N VAL A 243 -4.18 24.74 13.16
CA VAL A 243 -5.61 24.96 13.42
C VAL A 243 -6.10 24.04 14.54
N VAL A 244 -7.18 24.44 15.21
CA VAL A 244 -7.87 23.58 16.18
C VAL A 244 -8.65 22.49 15.44
N SER A 245 -8.36 21.23 15.76
CA SER A 245 -9.00 20.05 15.18
C SER A 245 -9.27 19.00 16.27
N GLN A 246 -9.63 17.77 15.85
CA GLN A 246 -9.84 16.63 16.74
C GLN A 246 -9.12 15.38 16.21
N LEU A 247 -8.48 14.65 17.13
CA LEU A 247 -8.08 13.26 16.95
C LEU A 247 -9.32 12.41 17.22
N LYS A 248 -9.99 11.94 16.15
CA LYS A 248 -11.25 11.20 16.25
C LYS A 248 -11.04 9.70 16.30
N HIS A 249 -12.09 8.96 16.63
CA HIS A 249 -12.13 7.49 16.57
C HIS A 249 -11.01 6.78 17.36
N LEU A 250 -10.47 7.40 18.41
CA LEU A 250 -9.52 6.77 19.32
C LEU A 250 -10.24 5.64 20.06
N LYS A 251 -9.66 4.43 20.07
CA LYS A 251 -10.29 3.29 20.75
C LYS A 251 -10.21 3.51 22.27
N ARG A 252 -11.31 3.25 23.00
CA ARG A 252 -11.34 3.23 24.48
C ARG A 252 -10.61 2.03 25.07
N THR A 253 -10.46 0.96 24.30
CA THR A 253 -9.75 -0.26 24.68
C THR A 253 -8.81 -0.67 23.55
N ILE A 254 -7.57 -0.99 23.90
CA ILE A 254 -6.52 -1.39 22.96
C ILE A 254 -5.94 -2.74 23.36
N LYS A 255 -5.39 -3.47 22.39
CA LYS A 255 -4.64 -4.70 22.67
C LYS A 255 -3.26 -4.36 23.23
N SER A 256 -2.87 -5.03 24.30
CA SER A 256 -1.55 -4.84 24.92
C SER A 256 -0.76 -6.14 24.99
N SER A 257 0.56 -6.03 24.91
CA SER A 257 1.50 -7.11 25.19
C SER A 257 2.70 -6.55 25.95
N GLY A 258 3.08 -7.20 27.05
CA GLY A 258 4.28 -6.82 27.81
C GLY A 258 5.60 -7.20 27.12
N THR A 259 5.52 -8.02 26.07
CA THR A 259 6.65 -8.50 25.26
C THR A 259 6.29 -8.49 23.78
N ASP A 260 7.20 -8.91 22.92
CA ASP A 260 6.91 -9.20 21.51
C ASP A 260 5.81 -10.27 21.38
N ALA A 261 4.64 -9.88 20.88
CA ALA A 261 3.49 -10.78 20.76
C ALA A 261 3.69 -11.84 19.67
N TYR A 262 4.52 -11.53 18.67
CA TYR A 262 4.67 -12.33 17.45
C TYR A 262 5.90 -13.23 17.46
N ALA A 263 6.65 -13.26 18.57
CA ALA A 263 7.79 -14.16 18.75
C ALA A 263 7.44 -15.64 18.49
N GLY A 264 6.21 -16.06 18.79
CA GLY A 264 5.71 -17.41 18.50
C GLY A 264 5.62 -17.77 17.01
N LEU A 265 5.61 -16.79 16.10
CA LEU A 265 5.65 -17.04 14.66
C LEU A 265 7.06 -17.39 14.16
N ARG A 266 8.11 -17.17 14.95
CA ARG A 266 9.53 -17.42 14.59
C ARG A 266 9.95 -18.90 14.73
N VAL A 267 8.99 -19.81 14.85
CA VAL A 267 9.24 -21.28 14.88
C VAL A 267 9.70 -21.84 13.53
N ARG A 268 9.52 -21.08 12.44
CA ARG A 268 10.10 -21.34 11.11
C ARG A 268 10.75 -20.07 10.58
N ARG A 269 11.61 -20.25 9.57
CA ARG A 269 12.19 -19.18 8.77
C ARG A 269 11.27 -18.80 7.61
N TYR A 270 11.30 -17.54 7.19
CA TYR A 270 10.50 -17.00 6.10
C TYR A 270 11.42 -16.38 5.05
N LEU A 271 12.05 -17.23 4.24
CA LEU A 271 13.07 -16.83 3.27
C LEU A 271 12.42 -16.25 2.00
N SER A 272 13.00 -15.19 1.45
CA SER A 272 12.48 -14.45 0.28
C SER A 272 12.39 -15.31 -0.99
N ASP A 273 13.28 -16.28 -1.19
CA ASP A 273 13.24 -17.27 -2.28
C ASP A 273 12.07 -18.27 -2.15
N LYS A 274 11.41 -18.27 -0.98
CA LYS A 274 10.23 -19.07 -0.65
C LYS A 274 8.97 -18.23 -0.43
N ASN A 275 9.03 -16.92 -0.62
CA ASN A 275 7.84 -16.07 -0.61
C ASN A 275 7.07 -16.28 -1.92
N ASP A 276 5.88 -16.85 -1.85
CA ASP A 276 4.99 -17.07 -2.98
C ASP A 276 3.56 -16.81 -2.52
N SER A 277 2.90 -15.82 -3.14
CA SER A 277 1.58 -15.34 -2.73
C SER A 277 0.46 -16.36 -2.89
N VAL A 278 0.67 -17.43 -3.66
CA VAL A 278 -0.36 -18.46 -3.93
C VAL A 278 0.05 -19.82 -3.36
N LEU A 279 1.26 -20.32 -3.64
CA LEU A 279 1.77 -21.57 -3.05
C LEU A 279 1.86 -21.45 -1.51
N GLY A 280 2.24 -20.28 -1.00
CA GLY A 280 2.28 -19.99 0.42
C GLY A 280 0.93 -19.99 1.14
N LEU A 281 -0.19 -20.04 0.41
CA LEU A 281 -1.54 -20.22 0.95
C LEU A 281 -2.01 -21.68 0.91
N THR A 282 -1.36 -22.54 0.12
CA THR A 282 -1.69 -23.98 0.02
C THR A 282 -1.02 -24.79 1.13
N PRO A 283 -1.68 -25.81 1.72
CA PRO A 283 -1.03 -26.74 2.66
C PRO A 283 0.23 -27.41 2.09
N GLU A 284 0.20 -27.76 0.80
CA GLU A 284 1.28 -28.40 0.07
C GLU A 284 2.49 -27.47 -0.06
N GLY A 285 2.29 -26.25 -0.56
CA GLY A 285 3.35 -25.25 -0.64
C GLY A 285 3.91 -24.86 0.73
N GLN A 286 3.06 -24.74 1.76
CA GLN A 286 3.51 -24.49 3.13
C GLN A 286 4.39 -25.62 3.69
N ALA A 287 4.15 -26.87 3.30
CA ALA A 287 4.97 -28.03 3.66
C ALA A 287 6.33 -28.03 2.92
N ASP A 288 6.36 -27.59 1.65
CA ASP A 288 7.57 -27.40 0.83
C ASP A 288 8.39 -26.12 1.21
N GLY A 289 8.01 -25.48 2.31
CA GLY A 289 8.68 -24.30 2.87
C GLY A 289 8.28 -22.97 2.24
N TYR A 290 7.34 -22.96 1.27
CA TYR A 290 6.75 -21.71 0.80
C TYR A 290 5.94 -21.03 1.89
N TRP A 291 5.72 -19.72 1.74
CA TRP A 291 4.91 -18.91 2.63
C TRP A 291 4.38 -17.69 1.87
N ALA A 292 3.25 -17.17 2.32
CA ALA A 292 2.64 -15.94 1.80
C ALA A 292 2.48 -14.95 2.95
N MET A 293 2.69 -13.65 2.69
CA MET A 293 2.46 -12.62 3.70
C MET A 293 1.02 -12.64 4.25
N ALA A 294 0.03 -12.98 3.41
CA ALA A 294 -1.37 -13.10 3.82
C ALA A 294 -1.63 -14.20 4.87
N ASP A 295 -0.96 -15.36 4.78
CA ASP A 295 -1.03 -16.42 5.81
C ASP A 295 -0.43 -15.95 7.15
N ILE A 296 0.69 -15.23 7.08
CA ILE A 296 1.38 -14.72 8.27
C ILE A 296 0.56 -13.60 8.92
N LYS A 297 -0.01 -12.68 8.12
CA LYS A 297 -0.96 -11.65 8.58
C LYS A 297 -2.21 -12.28 9.21
N ALA A 298 -2.71 -13.40 8.67
CA ALA A 298 -3.83 -14.13 9.28
C ALA A 298 -3.46 -14.74 10.65
N LYS A 299 -2.30 -15.40 10.74
CA LYS A 299 -1.76 -15.94 12.02
C LYS A 299 -1.48 -14.83 13.04
N ALA A 300 -0.95 -13.69 12.61
CA ALA A 300 -0.78 -12.50 13.43
C ALA A 300 -2.12 -11.93 13.92
N LYS A 301 -3.15 -11.86 13.07
CA LYS A 301 -4.50 -11.43 13.47
C LYS A 301 -5.12 -12.34 14.53
N ILE A 302 -4.88 -13.65 14.46
CA ILE A 302 -5.28 -14.59 15.52
C ILE A 302 -4.57 -14.26 16.84
N ILE A 303 -3.26 -14.03 16.83
CA ILE A 303 -2.49 -13.63 18.02
C ILE A 303 -3.04 -12.31 18.60
N TYR A 304 -3.19 -11.27 17.78
CA TYR A 304 -3.72 -9.96 18.17
C TYR A 304 -5.07 -10.07 18.88
N ASN A 305 -5.98 -10.89 18.35
CA ASN A 305 -7.32 -11.07 18.93
C ASN A 305 -7.28 -11.72 20.33
N HIS A 306 -6.29 -12.56 20.63
CA HIS A 306 -6.09 -13.21 21.93
C HIS A 306 -5.31 -12.34 22.94
N LEU A 307 -4.73 -11.21 22.52
CA LEU A 307 -4.09 -10.29 23.45
C LEU A 307 -5.12 -9.68 24.42
N PRO A 308 -4.74 -9.38 25.68
CA PRO A 308 -5.62 -8.73 26.64
C PRO A 308 -5.98 -7.31 26.18
N ASP A 309 -7.24 -6.94 26.39
CA ASP A 309 -7.70 -5.56 26.26
C ASP A 309 -7.30 -4.74 27.50
N ILE A 310 -6.73 -3.56 27.29
CA ILE A 310 -6.49 -2.57 28.35
C ILE A 310 -7.25 -1.27 28.07
N SER A 311 -7.56 -0.51 29.11
CA SER A 311 -8.16 0.81 28.97
C SER A 311 -7.17 1.79 28.34
N ASN A 312 -7.56 2.43 27.23
CA ASN A 312 -6.79 3.49 26.59
C ASN A 312 -7.27 4.83 27.17
N SER A 313 -6.62 5.30 28.24
CA SER A 313 -7.06 6.47 28.99
C SER A 313 -5.93 7.11 29.80
N PHE A 314 -6.08 8.40 30.12
CA PHE A 314 -5.14 9.16 30.94
C PHE A 314 -4.87 8.50 32.32
N ASN A 315 -5.82 7.74 32.85
CA ASN A 315 -5.67 7.04 34.13
C ASN A 315 -4.87 5.73 34.05
N ASN A 316 -4.56 5.23 32.84
CA ASN A 316 -3.91 3.93 32.62
C ASN A 316 -2.63 4.05 31.77
N GLY A 317 -1.69 4.89 32.21
CA GLY A 317 -0.42 5.13 31.52
C GLY A 317 -0.49 6.17 30.38
N GLY A 318 -1.67 6.70 30.08
CA GLY A 318 -1.90 7.71 29.05
C GLY A 318 -2.75 7.17 27.88
N VAL A 319 -3.12 8.07 26.98
CA VAL A 319 -3.79 7.71 25.72
C VAL A 319 -2.75 7.42 24.64
N ILE A 320 -2.81 6.22 24.10
CA ILE A 320 -2.10 5.78 22.89
C ILE A 320 -2.91 6.18 21.67
N LEU A 321 -2.22 6.63 20.62
CA LEU A 321 -2.81 6.96 19.31
C LEU A 321 -3.07 5.70 18.49
N GLU A 322 -3.92 4.82 19.02
CA GLU A 322 -4.56 3.70 18.34
C GLU A 322 -6.07 3.99 18.23
N GLY A 323 -6.55 4.04 16.99
CA GLY A 323 -7.93 4.33 16.64
C GLY A 323 -8.52 3.30 15.68
N ARG A 324 -9.70 3.62 15.14
CA ARG A 324 -10.36 2.81 14.10
C ARG A 324 -9.51 2.69 12.84
N TYR A 325 -8.92 3.79 12.39
CA TYR A 325 -8.27 3.91 11.09
C TYR A 325 -6.74 4.00 11.14
N ALA A 326 -6.15 4.26 12.30
CA ALA A 326 -4.74 4.60 12.44
C ALA A 326 -4.15 4.02 13.72
N THR A 327 -2.90 3.59 13.66
CA THR A 327 -2.05 3.38 14.85
C THR A 327 -0.70 4.04 14.63
N VAL A 328 -0.24 4.88 15.55
CA VAL A 328 1.09 5.49 15.43
C VAL A 328 2.09 4.85 16.39
N ASN A 329 3.21 4.43 15.80
CA ASN A 329 4.27 3.65 16.41
C ASN A 329 5.63 4.26 16.02
N ILE A 330 6.69 3.83 16.70
CA ILE A 330 8.08 4.23 16.44
C ILE A 330 8.78 3.08 15.72
N HIS A 331 9.58 3.38 14.70
CA HIS A 331 10.32 2.34 13.99
C HIS A 331 11.24 1.55 14.95
N PRO A 332 11.25 0.20 14.94
CA PRO A 332 12.01 -0.58 15.91
C PRO A 332 13.51 -0.30 15.95
N ASP A 333 14.10 0.05 14.81
CA ASP A 333 15.53 0.40 14.75
C ASP A 333 15.81 1.81 15.24
N ALA A 334 14.83 2.73 15.19
CA ALA A 334 14.94 4.05 15.83
C ALA A 334 15.13 3.90 17.34
N VAL A 335 14.33 3.03 17.97
CA VAL A 335 14.42 2.74 19.43
C VAL A 335 15.77 2.12 19.82
N LYS A 336 16.40 1.35 18.92
CA LYS A 336 17.73 0.76 19.14
C LYS A 336 18.87 1.77 18.93
N GLN A 337 18.75 2.62 17.90
CA GLN A 337 19.82 3.48 17.41
C GLN A 337 19.86 4.86 18.10
N PHE A 338 18.70 5.40 18.48
CA PHE A 338 18.60 6.74 19.04
C PHE A 338 18.68 6.73 20.58
N THR A 339 19.69 7.42 21.10
CA THR A 339 19.89 7.60 22.55
C THR A 339 19.28 8.92 23.02
N GLY A 340 18.76 8.96 24.25
CA GLY A 340 18.17 10.18 24.82
C GLY A 340 16.65 10.34 24.66
N ILE A 341 15.93 9.27 24.27
CA ILE A 341 14.46 9.21 24.38
C ILE A 341 14.08 9.27 25.87
N GLN A 342 13.17 10.19 26.23
CA GLN A 342 12.85 10.57 27.62
C GLN A 342 11.63 9.84 28.21
N PHE A 343 10.95 9.02 27.42
CA PHE A 343 9.92 8.08 27.85
C PHE A 343 10.40 6.65 27.63
N ALA A 344 9.87 5.69 28.40
CA ALA A 344 10.15 4.28 28.20
C ALA A 344 9.35 3.75 26.99
N PRO A 345 9.98 3.30 25.89
CA PRO A 345 9.26 2.75 24.75
C PRO A 345 8.57 1.44 25.15
N GLN A 346 7.28 1.33 24.85
CA GLN A 346 6.48 0.14 25.16
C GLN A 346 6.27 -0.69 23.91
N MET A 347 6.20 -2.02 24.05
CA MET A 347 5.88 -2.90 22.93
C MET A 347 4.44 -2.69 22.50
N SER A 348 4.25 -2.54 21.19
CA SER A 348 2.96 -2.42 20.55
C SER A 348 2.38 -3.81 20.25
N SER A 349 1.05 -3.89 20.26
CA SER A 349 0.33 -5.08 19.80
C SER A 349 0.31 -5.21 18.28
N ILE A 350 0.77 -4.20 17.53
CA ILE A 350 0.76 -4.20 16.07
C ILE A 350 1.86 -5.10 15.49
N PHE A 351 1.47 -5.90 14.50
CA PHE A 351 2.35 -6.77 13.73
C PHE A 351 3.18 -5.94 12.74
N GLN A 352 4.50 -6.17 12.74
CA GLN A 352 5.43 -5.61 11.76
C GLN A 352 6.30 -6.74 11.19
N PRO A 353 6.30 -6.96 9.87
CA PRO A 353 7.32 -7.77 9.21
C PRO A 353 8.60 -6.93 9.07
N ALA A 354 9.72 -7.41 9.63
CA ALA A 354 11.04 -6.83 9.42
C ALA A 354 11.84 -7.69 8.44
N TRP A 355 12.58 -7.11 7.50
CA TRP A 355 13.41 -7.86 6.56
C TRP A 355 14.90 -7.72 6.91
N ALA A 356 15.61 -8.84 6.96
CA ALA A 356 17.05 -8.87 7.23
C ALA A 356 17.78 -9.81 6.25
N PRO A 357 19.02 -9.52 5.84
CA PRO A 357 19.80 -10.44 5.02
C PRO A 357 20.14 -11.71 5.83
N VAL A 358 20.13 -12.87 5.19
CA VAL A 358 20.49 -14.13 5.87
C VAL A 358 21.97 -14.12 6.22
N SER A 359 22.29 -14.22 7.51
CA SER A 359 23.66 -14.15 8.01
C SER A 359 24.54 -15.28 7.44
N GLY A 360 25.59 -14.92 6.70
CA GLY A 360 26.53 -15.87 6.11
C GLY A 360 26.11 -16.43 4.75
N ASP A 361 25.07 -15.85 4.12
CA ASP A 361 24.62 -16.23 2.78
C ASP A 361 25.06 -15.20 1.72
N GLU A 362 25.88 -15.65 0.76
CA GLU A 362 26.36 -14.82 -0.36
C GLU A 362 25.33 -14.73 -1.51
N SER A 363 24.26 -15.53 -1.49
CA SER A 363 23.24 -15.54 -2.55
C SER A 363 22.30 -14.32 -2.53
N GLY A 364 22.36 -13.52 -1.47
CA GLY A 364 21.53 -12.32 -1.31
C GLY A 364 20.08 -12.60 -0.88
N VAL A 365 19.79 -13.80 -0.37
CA VAL A 365 18.48 -14.13 0.22
C VAL A 365 18.25 -13.32 1.49
N TRP A 366 17.05 -12.73 1.58
CA TRP A 366 16.52 -12.06 2.76
C TRP A 366 15.57 -12.95 3.53
N GLU A 367 15.45 -12.74 4.83
CA GLU A 367 14.47 -13.38 5.72
C GLU A 367 13.52 -12.33 6.28
N MET A 368 12.22 -12.64 6.23
CA MET A 368 11.18 -11.89 6.93
C MET A 368 11.09 -12.39 8.38
N ILE A 369 11.28 -11.48 9.33
CA ILE A 369 11.23 -11.72 10.75
C ILE A 369 9.92 -11.11 11.27
N PRO A 370 8.90 -11.92 11.63
CA PRO A 370 7.67 -11.41 12.21
C PRO A 370 7.95 -10.84 13.60
N GLY A 371 7.38 -9.69 13.96
CA GLY A 371 7.58 -9.08 15.28
C GLY A 371 6.55 -8.03 15.66
N SER A 372 6.58 -7.62 16.93
CA SER A 372 5.93 -6.40 17.41
C SER A 372 6.78 -5.16 17.14
N THR A 373 6.11 -4.02 17.01
CA THR A 373 6.69 -2.67 16.92
C THR A 373 6.69 -1.95 18.29
N TYR A 374 7.05 -0.66 18.36
CA TYR A 374 7.01 0.14 19.60
C TYR A 374 5.95 1.24 19.56
N LEU A 375 5.25 1.48 20.66
CA LEU A 375 4.27 2.55 20.77
C LEU A 375 4.93 3.94 20.76
N GLY A 376 4.27 4.91 20.11
CA GLY A 376 4.60 6.33 20.21
C GLY A 376 4.45 6.89 21.63
N LYS A 377 4.88 8.14 21.83
CA LYS A 377 4.80 8.79 23.16
C LYS A 377 3.33 8.90 23.61
N PRO A 378 2.93 8.29 24.75
CA PRO A 378 1.55 8.38 25.24
C PRO A 378 1.17 9.82 25.60
N LEU A 379 -0.10 10.18 25.40
CA LEU A 379 -0.68 11.43 25.89
C LEU A 379 -1.07 11.26 27.36
N THR A 380 -0.35 11.91 28.26
CA THR A 380 -0.49 11.72 29.71
C THR A 380 -1.64 12.52 30.33
N TYR A 381 -2.09 13.59 29.67
CA TYR A 381 -3.27 14.39 30.06
C TYR A 381 -3.96 14.99 28.82
N PHE A 382 -5.20 15.46 29.01
CA PHE A 382 -6.10 15.89 27.93
C PHE A 382 -5.53 17.02 27.08
N GLU A 383 -4.97 18.05 27.71
CA GLU A 383 -4.39 19.20 27.05
C GLU A 383 -3.07 18.90 26.33
N GLU A 384 -2.42 17.76 26.60
CA GLU A 384 -1.10 17.45 26.01
C GLU A 384 -1.18 17.43 24.48
N ALA A 385 -2.23 16.83 23.90
CA ALA A 385 -2.44 16.76 22.44
C ALA A 385 -2.58 18.15 21.79
N TYR A 386 -3.09 19.13 22.53
CA TYR A 386 -3.21 20.51 22.11
C TYR A 386 -1.90 21.30 22.31
N GLN A 387 -1.12 20.94 23.34
CA GLN A 387 0.08 21.66 23.78
C GLN A 387 1.40 21.07 23.25
N ARG A 388 1.39 19.90 22.57
CA ARG A 388 2.61 19.30 22.03
C ARG A 388 3.38 20.31 21.14
N PRO A 389 4.69 20.49 21.38
CA PRO A 389 5.49 21.49 20.68
C PRO A 389 5.76 21.08 19.23
N ALA A 390 5.09 21.73 18.28
CA ALA A 390 5.41 21.66 16.86
C ALA A 390 6.52 22.67 16.54
N ARG A 391 7.77 22.23 16.70
CA ARG A 391 8.96 23.04 16.38
C ARG A 391 9.62 22.44 15.15
N ARG A 392 9.86 23.23 14.10
CA ARG A 392 10.78 22.86 13.01
C ARG A 392 12.21 23.01 13.54
N LEU A 393 12.94 21.90 13.69
CA LEU A 393 14.31 21.91 14.16
C LEU A 393 15.27 22.09 12.97
N PRO A 394 16.29 22.96 13.06
CA PRO A 394 17.21 23.20 11.94
C PRO A 394 17.95 21.96 11.44
N ASP A 395 18.21 20.99 12.33
CA ASP A 395 18.92 19.74 12.06
C ASP A 395 17.99 18.51 11.94
N HIS A 396 16.67 18.71 12.07
CA HIS A 396 15.65 17.64 12.17
C HIS A 396 15.98 16.52 13.16
N ASN A 397 16.51 16.87 14.34
CA ASN A 397 16.90 15.90 15.35
C ASN A 397 15.75 14.91 15.73
N PRO A 398 15.84 13.61 15.40
CA PRO A 398 14.74 12.68 15.58
C PRO A 398 14.50 12.34 17.07
N VAL A 399 15.55 12.36 17.91
CA VAL A 399 15.42 12.19 19.37
C VAL A 399 14.56 13.32 19.95
N GLN A 400 14.82 14.55 19.52
CA GLN A 400 14.07 15.70 20.01
C GLN A 400 12.63 15.71 19.49
N TYR A 401 12.38 15.32 18.23
CA TYR A 401 11.01 15.18 17.74
C TYR A 401 10.23 14.06 18.45
N LEU A 402 10.84 12.90 18.73
CA LEU A 402 10.24 11.84 19.56
C LEU A 402 9.90 12.35 20.98
N ASN A 403 10.79 13.13 21.59
CA ASN A 403 10.56 13.70 22.91
C ASN A 403 9.48 14.80 22.91
N ASP A 404 9.37 15.58 21.85
CA ASP A 404 8.30 16.56 21.64
C ASP A 404 6.95 15.84 21.43
N GLY A 405 6.94 14.79 20.60
CA GLY A 405 5.80 13.89 20.34
C GLY A 405 4.74 14.45 19.39
N PHE A 406 5.03 15.56 18.69
CA PHE A 406 4.03 16.24 17.86
C PHE A 406 3.68 15.45 16.59
N ASP A 407 4.67 14.78 16.02
CA ASP A 407 4.55 14.04 14.76
C ASP A 407 3.54 12.89 14.90
N GLU A 408 3.44 12.23 16.06
CA GLU A 408 2.40 11.24 16.31
C GLU A 408 0.98 11.83 16.21
N VAL A 409 0.77 13.04 16.76
CA VAL A 409 -0.52 13.75 16.74
C VAL A 409 -0.89 14.13 15.30
N GLN A 410 0.10 14.61 14.54
CA GLN A 410 -0.08 15.06 13.17
C GLN A 410 -0.40 13.91 12.22
N VAL A 411 0.38 12.82 12.29
CA VAL A 411 0.18 11.63 11.44
C VAL A 411 -1.16 10.95 11.75
N TYR A 412 -1.52 10.81 13.04
CA TYR A 412 -2.83 10.25 13.40
C TYR A 412 -3.99 11.05 12.80
N TYR A 413 -3.93 12.38 12.90
CA TYR A 413 -4.92 13.27 12.31
C TYR A 413 -4.99 13.14 10.78
N ALA A 414 -3.85 13.04 10.11
CA ALA A 414 -3.77 12.90 8.66
C ALA A 414 -4.41 11.59 8.16
N VAL A 415 -4.09 10.46 8.79
CA VAL A 415 -4.66 9.13 8.45
C VAL A 415 -6.18 9.11 8.68
N ASP A 416 -6.66 9.62 9.83
CA ASP A 416 -8.10 9.71 10.13
C ASP A 416 -8.83 10.58 9.09
N THR A 417 -8.26 11.73 8.75
CA THR A 417 -8.81 12.68 7.78
C THR A 417 -8.96 12.05 6.39
N LEU A 418 -7.94 11.30 5.93
CA LEU A 418 -8.00 10.55 4.67
C LEU A 418 -9.15 9.55 4.69
N MET A 419 -9.18 8.67 5.71
CA MET A 419 -10.15 7.57 5.76
C MET A 419 -11.59 8.09 5.84
N VAL A 420 -11.83 9.17 6.59
CA VAL A 420 -13.14 9.85 6.62
C VAL A 420 -13.48 10.49 5.26
N ALA A 421 -12.53 11.21 4.63
CA ALA A 421 -12.76 11.88 3.35
C ALA A 421 -13.00 10.90 2.19
N LEU A 422 -12.37 9.72 2.21
CA LEU A 422 -12.53 8.70 1.19
C LEU A 422 -13.83 7.88 1.37
N HIS A 423 -14.25 7.62 2.60
CA HIS A 423 -15.57 7.00 2.88
C HIS A 423 -16.70 7.83 2.26
N ASP A 424 -16.60 9.15 2.38
CA ASP A 424 -17.49 10.17 1.82
C ASP A 424 -17.63 10.14 0.28
N VAL A 425 -16.67 9.53 -0.42
CA VAL A 425 -16.66 9.36 -1.90
C VAL A 425 -16.73 7.90 -2.35
N GLY A 426 -17.09 6.97 -1.45
CA GLY A 426 -17.40 5.58 -1.80
C GLY A 426 -16.35 4.54 -1.43
N PHE A 427 -15.28 4.88 -0.70
CA PHE A 427 -14.39 3.88 -0.09
C PHE A 427 -15.09 3.24 1.13
N THR A 428 -15.92 2.24 0.86
CA THR A 428 -16.90 1.67 1.81
C THR A 428 -16.86 0.14 1.87
N ASP A 429 -15.86 -0.46 1.22
CA ASP A 429 -15.64 -1.90 1.13
C ASP A 429 -15.49 -2.52 2.54
N PRO A 430 -16.29 -3.55 2.90
CA PRO A 430 -16.39 -4.01 4.30
C PRO A 430 -15.05 -4.38 4.96
N ASP A 431 -14.15 -5.00 4.21
CA ASP A 431 -12.83 -5.43 4.70
C ASP A 431 -11.77 -4.31 4.72
N PHE A 432 -11.96 -3.23 3.94
CA PHE A 432 -10.90 -2.26 3.65
C PHE A 432 -11.18 -0.87 4.23
N SER A 433 -12.44 -0.42 4.25
CA SER A 433 -12.79 0.93 4.73
C SER A 433 -12.63 1.12 6.24
N THR A 434 -12.46 0.03 6.99
CA THR A 434 -12.15 0.04 8.43
C THR A 434 -10.84 -0.68 8.77
N ARG A 435 -10.04 -1.09 7.78
CA ARG A 435 -8.70 -1.66 8.03
C ARG A 435 -7.77 -0.51 8.46
N PRO A 436 -7.15 -0.55 9.65
CA PRO A 436 -6.26 0.53 10.08
C PRO A 436 -5.01 0.57 9.19
N PHE A 437 -4.42 1.75 9.06
CA PHE A 437 -3.04 1.91 8.61
C PHE A 437 -2.11 2.04 9.83
N HIS A 438 -0.88 1.55 9.68
CA HIS A 438 0.13 1.58 10.73
C HIS A 438 1.21 2.60 10.35
N ALA A 439 1.46 3.59 11.21
CA ALA A 439 2.53 4.57 10.99
C ALA A 439 3.78 4.22 11.81
N PHE A 440 4.96 4.23 11.19
CA PHE A 440 6.26 4.09 11.84
C PHE A 440 7.10 5.35 11.68
N LEU A 441 7.38 6.02 12.80
CA LEU A 441 8.20 7.24 12.82
C LEU A 441 9.70 6.93 12.90
N TYR A 442 10.47 7.68 12.11
CA TYR A 442 11.93 7.79 12.05
C TYR A 442 12.69 6.50 11.73
N ASP A 443 12.39 5.86 10.60
CA ASP A 443 13.29 4.88 10.00
C ASP A 443 14.72 5.48 9.88
N PRO A 444 15.72 4.92 10.59
CA PRO A 444 17.07 5.45 10.61
C PRO A 444 17.92 5.00 9.41
N ASN A 445 17.36 4.21 8.49
CA ASN A 445 18.05 3.76 7.29
C ASN A 445 18.44 4.95 6.40
N ILE A 446 19.75 5.13 6.16
CA ILE A 446 20.27 6.22 5.32
C ILE A 446 19.79 6.14 3.86
N MET A 447 19.47 4.94 3.36
CA MET A 447 18.90 4.75 2.03
C MET A 447 17.46 5.27 1.91
N ALA A 448 16.75 5.40 3.03
CA ALA A 448 15.39 5.94 3.12
C ALA A 448 15.35 7.41 3.56
N ARG A 449 16.50 8.03 3.90
CA ARG A 449 16.58 9.42 4.37
C ARG A 449 15.91 10.39 3.39
N ASP A 450 15.31 11.43 3.94
CA ASP A 450 14.56 12.47 3.20
C ASP A 450 13.41 11.88 2.38
N ASN A 451 12.66 10.96 3.00
CA ASN A 451 11.52 10.30 2.36
C ASN A 451 10.40 9.92 3.35
N ALA A 452 9.20 9.72 2.81
CA ALA A 452 8.21 8.82 3.38
C ALA A 452 8.02 7.64 2.42
N TYR A 453 7.52 6.50 2.90
CA TYR A 453 7.18 5.39 2.00
C TYR A 453 6.11 4.47 2.59
N TYR A 454 5.16 4.08 1.74
CA TYR A 454 4.17 3.06 2.02
C TYR A 454 4.69 1.64 1.73
N THR A 455 4.25 0.67 2.56
CA THR A 455 4.35 -0.76 2.27
C THR A 455 3.36 -1.54 3.15
N ASP A 456 2.58 -2.45 2.59
CA ASP A 456 1.95 -3.55 3.35
C ASP A 456 1.00 -3.11 4.52
N ASP A 457 0.14 -2.11 4.28
CA ASP A 457 -0.69 -1.34 5.26
C ASP A 457 0.06 -0.38 6.19
N THR A 458 1.34 -0.15 5.91
CA THR A 458 2.22 0.69 6.74
C THR A 458 2.65 1.94 5.99
N ILE A 459 2.69 3.08 6.67
CA ILE A 459 3.41 4.28 6.23
C ILE A 459 4.64 4.50 7.12
N ASN A 460 5.81 4.66 6.51
CA ASN A 460 7.08 4.85 7.18
C ASN A 460 7.59 6.27 6.92
N PHE A 461 8.14 6.90 7.95
CA PHE A 461 8.75 8.22 7.87
C PHE A 461 10.23 8.09 8.22
N SER A 462 11.12 8.64 7.39
CA SER A 462 12.56 8.51 7.60
C SER A 462 13.10 9.51 8.65
N THR A 463 14.41 9.49 8.84
CA THR A 463 15.15 10.67 9.30
C THR A 463 15.31 11.70 8.18
N TYR A 464 15.54 12.97 8.53
CA TYR A 464 15.63 14.06 7.56
C TYR A 464 16.99 14.79 7.61
N SER A 465 17.33 15.51 6.54
CA SER A 465 18.42 16.48 6.45
C SER A 465 17.92 17.88 6.74
N ALA A 466 18.83 18.81 7.03
CA ALA A 466 18.48 20.18 7.44
C ALA A 466 17.57 20.91 6.42
N GLU A 467 17.79 20.64 5.13
CA GLU A 467 17.13 21.27 3.98
C GLU A 467 15.81 20.58 3.60
N ALA A 468 15.56 19.35 4.06
CA ALA A 468 14.32 18.64 3.79
C ALA A 468 13.14 19.17 4.61
N GLN A 469 11.92 18.83 4.17
CA GLN A 469 10.70 19.01 4.96
C GLN A 469 10.51 17.84 5.92
N ASN A 470 9.71 18.02 6.97
CA ASN A 470 9.28 16.91 7.81
C ASN A 470 8.02 16.27 7.21
N TYR A 471 8.17 15.14 6.51
CA TYR A 471 7.04 14.47 5.86
C TYR A 471 5.99 13.92 6.84
N ALA A 472 6.33 13.69 8.11
CA ALA A 472 5.35 13.38 9.16
C ALA A 472 4.48 14.59 9.55
N ARG A 473 4.79 15.78 8.99
CA ARG A 473 4.01 17.01 9.13
C ARG A 473 3.53 17.58 7.80
N ASP A 474 3.65 16.83 6.71
CA ASP A 474 3.00 17.12 5.44
C ASP A 474 1.92 16.07 5.16
N ASN A 475 0.66 16.46 5.39
CA ASN A 475 -0.47 15.59 5.13
C ASN A 475 -0.61 15.25 3.64
N SER A 476 -0.10 16.06 2.71
CA SER A 476 -0.18 15.72 1.30
C SER A 476 0.72 14.56 0.94
N THR A 477 1.98 14.54 1.43
CA THR A 477 2.84 13.35 1.38
C THR A 477 2.20 12.17 2.12
N ILE A 478 1.63 12.36 3.32
CA ILE A 478 0.93 11.27 4.04
C ILE A 478 -0.22 10.69 3.21
N TRP A 479 -1.02 11.53 2.56
CA TRP A 479 -2.15 11.09 1.75
C TRP A 479 -1.74 10.49 0.41
N HIS A 480 -0.59 10.89 -0.13
CA HIS A 480 0.05 10.23 -1.27
C HIS A 480 0.45 8.80 -0.89
N GLU A 481 1.26 8.62 0.16
CA GLU A 481 1.72 7.29 0.60
C GLU A 481 0.55 6.36 0.94
N LEU A 482 -0.44 6.85 1.69
CA LEU A 482 -1.66 6.10 1.97
C LEU A 482 -2.53 5.88 0.73
N GLY A 483 -2.38 6.71 -0.31
CA GLY A 483 -2.98 6.54 -1.62
C GLY A 483 -2.53 5.24 -2.30
N HIS A 484 -1.24 4.91 -2.26
CA HIS A 484 -0.76 3.57 -2.65
C HIS A 484 -1.45 2.47 -1.84
N GLY A 485 -1.61 2.67 -0.52
CA GLY A 485 -2.33 1.73 0.33
C GLY A 485 -3.82 1.56 0.04
N ILE A 486 -4.49 2.60 -0.48
CA ILE A 486 -5.87 2.51 -0.99
C ILE A 486 -5.91 1.73 -2.31
N MET A 487 -4.91 1.92 -3.17
CA MET A 487 -4.76 1.15 -4.40
C MET A 487 -4.53 -0.34 -4.11
N ASP A 488 -3.56 -0.70 -3.28
CA ASP A 488 -3.31 -2.09 -2.85
C ASP A 488 -4.60 -2.74 -2.32
N ARG A 489 -5.34 -2.02 -1.48
CA ARG A 489 -6.62 -2.50 -0.92
C ARG A 489 -7.65 -2.80 -2.00
N LEU A 490 -7.88 -1.88 -2.94
CA LEU A 490 -8.95 -2.01 -3.94
C LEU A 490 -8.54 -2.84 -5.16
N MET A 491 -7.34 -2.61 -5.68
CA MET A 491 -6.75 -3.29 -6.83
C MET A 491 -6.14 -4.65 -6.47
N GLY A 492 -5.88 -4.93 -5.20
CA GLY A 492 -5.57 -6.26 -4.68
C GLY A 492 -4.11 -6.70 -4.81
N ASP A 493 -3.70 -7.55 -3.87
CA ASP A 493 -2.32 -8.00 -3.64
C ASP A 493 -1.65 -8.73 -4.84
N SER A 494 -2.40 -9.08 -5.88
CA SER A 494 -1.89 -9.74 -7.11
C SER A 494 -1.98 -8.84 -8.36
N VAL A 495 -2.15 -7.53 -8.19
CA VAL A 495 -2.09 -6.58 -9.31
C VAL A 495 -0.67 -6.48 -9.87
N HIS A 496 -0.57 -6.40 -11.20
CA HIS A 496 0.68 -6.10 -11.88
C HIS A 496 0.47 -4.91 -12.83
N LEU A 497 1.40 -3.95 -12.83
CA LEU A 497 1.41 -2.80 -13.74
C LEU A 497 2.39 -3.13 -14.88
N ALA A 498 1.89 -3.18 -16.11
CA ALA A 498 2.66 -3.62 -17.29
C ALA A 498 3.31 -2.46 -18.07
N ASP A 499 2.85 -1.22 -17.85
CA ASP A 499 3.52 -0.01 -18.33
C ASP A 499 4.68 0.36 -17.39
N THR A 500 4.41 1.19 -16.37
CA THR A 500 5.33 1.56 -15.29
C THR A 500 4.55 1.72 -13.98
N GLY A 501 5.27 1.87 -12.86
CA GLY A 501 4.69 2.28 -11.58
C GLY A 501 3.98 3.65 -11.59
N GLY A 502 4.02 4.40 -12.70
CA GLY A 502 3.39 5.71 -12.81
C GLY A 502 1.88 5.74 -12.60
N LEU A 503 1.16 4.66 -12.89
CA LEU A 503 -0.26 4.59 -12.52
C LEU A 503 -0.43 4.64 -10.99
N SER A 504 0.47 3.98 -10.24
CA SER A 504 0.47 4.00 -8.77
C SER A 504 0.72 5.41 -8.23
N GLU A 505 1.82 6.04 -8.68
CA GLU A 505 2.22 7.40 -8.32
C GLU A 505 1.13 8.46 -8.61
N GLY A 506 0.54 8.39 -9.80
CA GLY A 506 -0.46 9.36 -10.23
C GLY A 506 -1.81 9.18 -9.53
N MET A 507 -2.20 7.94 -9.22
CA MET A 507 -3.42 7.70 -8.44
C MET A 507 -3.21 8.00 -6.96
N ALA A 508 -2.01 7.77 -6.40
CA ALA A 508 -1.64 8.20 -5.05
C ALA A 508 -1.77 9.73 -4.88
N ASP A 509 -1.19 10.51 -5.81
CA ASP A 509 -1.39 11.97 -5.87
C ASP A 509 -2.87 12.36 -6.00
N PHE A 510 -3.63 11.63 -6.82
CA PHE A 510 -5.03 11.96 -7.05
C PHE A 510 -5.94 11.60 -5.85
N VAL A 511 -5.61 10.55 -5.10
CA VAL A 511 -6.25 10.25 -3.81
C VAL A 511 -5.96 11.37 -2.81
N ALA A 512 -4.73 11.86 -2.74
CA ALA A 512 -4.39 13.03 -1.94
C ALA A 512 -5.18 14.28 -2.37
N GLU A 513 -5.34 14.54 -3.67
CA GLU A 513 -6.15 15.63 -4.22
C GLU A 513 -7.63 15.53 -3.82
N ILE A 514 -8.23 14.33 -3.82
CA ILE A 514 -9.61 14.14 -3.31
C ILE A 514 -9.72 14.58 -1.84
N VAL A 515 -8.76 14.19 -1.01
CA VAL A 515 -8.73 14.56 0.43
C VAL A 515 -8.48 16.07 0.59
N LEU A 516 -7.55 16.65 -0.15
CA LEU A 516 -7.29 18.10 -0.20
C LEU A 516 -8.56 18.88 -0.54
N GLN A 517 -9.26 18.52 -1.62
CA GLN A 517 -10.49 19.18 -2.05
C GLN A 517 -11.60 19.10 -0.99
N LYS A 518 -11.66 18.02 -0.19
CA LYS A 518 -12.56 17.89 0.97
C LYS A 518 -12.14 18.80 2.14
N VAL A 519 -10.85 18.80 2.50
CA VAL A 519 -10.30 19.58 3.63
C VAL A 519 -10.39 21.08 3.36
N THR A 520 -10.00 21.53 2.17
CA THR A 520 -10.01 22.96 1.76
C THR A 520 -11.36 23.43 1.26
N LYS A 521 -12.31 22.51 1.02
CA LYS A 521 -13.58 22.78 0.31
C LYS A 521 -13.35 23.42 -1.07
N GLY A 522 -12.28 22.98 -1.72
CA GLY A 522 -11.84 23.43 -3.04
C GLY A 522 -11.42 24.90 -3.11
N GLN A 523 -11.01 25.50 -1.98
CA GLN A 523 -10.37 26.82 -1.91
C GLN A 523 -8.84 26.72 -2.14
N PRO A 524 -8.21 27.74 -2.72
CA PRO A 524 -6.75 27.80 -2.84
C PRO A 524 -6.08 28.03 -1.47
N PHE A 525 -4.81 27.66 -1.38
CA PHE A 525 -3.95 27.82 -0.21
C PHE A 525 -2.49 28.02 -0.66
N ASP A 526 -1.62 28.50 0.23
CA ASP A 526 -0.21 28.79 -0.07
C ASP A 526 0.51 27.52 -0.52
N GLY A 527 0.98 27.48 -1.78
CA GLY A 527 1.63 26.32 -2.41
C GLY A 527 0.69 25.35 -3.13
N SER A 528 -0.62 25.63 -3.20
CA SER A 528 -1.60 24.77 -3.91
C SER A 528 -1.39 24.64 -5.43
N ASP A 529 -0.59 25.52 -6.04
CA ASP A 529 -0.16 25.48 -7.43
C ASP A 529 1.19 24.76 -7.66
N GLU A 530 1.92 24.44 -6.57
CA GLU A 530 3.23 23.78 -6.59
C GLU A 530 3.09 22.24 -6.55
N PHE A 531 1.87 21.72 -6.38
CA PHE A 531 1.56 20.29 -6.35
C PHE A 531 1.89 19.60 -7.68
N ARG A 532 2.51 18.42 -7.58
CA ARG A 532 3.04 17.64 -8.72
C ARG A 532 2.06 17.50 -9.89
N ILE A 533 0.81 17.12 -9.62
CA ILE A 533 -0.24 16.92 -10.63
C ILE A 533 -0.90 18.21 -11.18
N VAL A 534 -0.53 19.40 -10.69
CA VAL A 534 -1.04 20.70 -11.17
C VAL A 534 -0.32 21.17 -12.46
N ASN A 535 0.56 20.34 -13.01
CA ASN A 535 1.33 20.64 -14.21
C ASN A 535 0.58 20.34 -15.53
N SER A 536 1.29 20.43 -16.65
CA SER A 536 0.84 20.02 -18.00
C SER A 536 1.72 18.92 -18.63
N THR A 537 2.40 18.14 -17.79
CA THR A 537 3.19 16.98 -18.22
C THR A 537 2.25 15.90 -18.77
N GLY A 538 2.55 15.45 -19.99
CA GLY A 538 1.67 14.59 -20.77
C GLY A 538 2.42 13.43 -21.41
N PHE A 539 3.37 12.82 -20.71
CA PHE A 539 4.12 11.66 -21.20
C PHE A 539 4.28 10.65 -20.07
N SER A 540 3.86 9.41 -20.32
CA SER A 540 4.20 8.22 -19.54
C SER A 540 5.37 7.47 -20.22
N LEU A 541 5.99 6.52 -19.52
CA LEU A 541 7.20 5.80 -19.95
C LEU A 541 8.47 6.68 -20.04
N THR A 542 8.54 7.67 -19.15
CA THR A 542 9.68 8.60 -18.98
C THR A 542 10.96 7.92 -18.50
N ASN A 543 10.88 6.75 -17.86
CA ASN A 543 11.93 6.06 -17.09
C ASN A 543 11.96 6.34 -15.59
N GLU A 544 11.02 7.15 -15.09
CA GLU A 544 10.87 7.41 -13.67
C GLU A 544 9.39 7.44 -13.29
N VAL A 545 9.00 6.60 -12.32
CA VAL A 545 7.59 6.36 -12.00
C VAL A 545 6.88 7.62 -11.48
N HIS A 546 7.58 8.49 -10.78
CA HIS A 546 7.01 9.75 -10.25
C HIS A 546 6.77 10.74 -11.39
N ASP A 547 7.68 10.79 -12.38
CA ASP A 547 7.52 11.60 -13.59
C ASP A 547 6.36 11.09 -14.48
N ASP A 548 6.16 9.76 -14.54
CA ASP A 548 5.00 9.14 -15.21
C ASP A 548 3.69 9.37 -14.45
N GLY A 549 3.75 9.38 -13.11
CA GLY A 549 2.63 9.68 -12.23
C GLY A 549 2.03 11.06 -12.48
N GLU A 550 2.83 12.01 -12.93
CA GLU A 550 2.35 13.34 -13.33
C GLU A 550 1.35 13.28 -14.49
N ALA A 551 1.55 12.39 -15.45
CA ALA A 551 0.64 12.23 -16.58
C ALA A 551 -0.68 11.58 -16.12
N TYR A 552 -0.59 10.49 -15.35
CA TYR A 552 -1.77 9.77 -14.82
C TYR A 552 -2.58 10.63 -13.84
N GLY A 553 -1.94 11.15 -12.79
CA GLY A 553 -2.58 11.99 -11.78
C GLY A 553 -3.00 13.35 -12.34
N GLY A 554 -2.23 13.93 -13.26
CA GLY A 554 -2.60 15.13 -14.01
C GLY A 554 -3.84 14.92 -14.88
N SER A 555 -3.99 13.77 -15.54
CA SER A 555 -5.22 13.42 -16.28
C SER A 555 -6.44 13.34 -15.36
N MET A 556 -6.28 12.72 -14.19
CA MET A 556 -7.36 12.62 -13.20
C MET A 556 -7.73 13.99 -12.60
N ARG A 557 -6.73 14.86 -12.40
CA ARG A 557 -6.96 16.25 -12.02
C ARG A 557 -7.65 17.05 -13.10
N ASP A 558 -7.26 16.90 -14.36
CA ASP A 558 -7.92 17.56 -15.51
C ASP A 558 -9.40 17.13 -15.57
N LEU A 559 -9.69 15.83 -15.39
CA LEU A 559 -11.06 15.30 -15.25
C LEU A 559 -11.80 15.94 -14.07
N LEU A 560 -11.17 16.05 -12.89
CA LEU A 560 -11.78 16.66 -11.71
C LEU A 560 -12.06 18.15 -11.92
N VAL A 561 -11.18 18.90 -12.58
CA VAL A 561 -11.38 20.32 -12.92
C VAL A 561 -12.53 20.48 -13.89
N LEU A 562 -12.58 19.67 -14.96
CA LEU A 562 -13.69 19.65 -15.91
C LEU A 562 -15.03 19.30 -15.22
N ALA A 563 -15.02 18.32 -14.33
CA ALA A 563 -16.19 17.93 -13.54
C ALA A 563 -16.61 19.04 -12.56
N ARG A 564 -15.67 19.72 -11.89
CA ARG A 564 -15.96 20.87 -11.00
C ARG A 564 -16.61 22.02 -11.76
N ASN A 565 -16.16 22.29 -12.99
CA ASN A 565 -16.77 23.30 -13.86
C ASN A 565 -18.22 22.98 -14.23
N ARG A 566 -18.60 21.68 -14.26
CA ARG A 566 -19.96 21.22 -14.59
C ARG A 566 -20.87 21.01 -13.37
N TYR A 567 -20.33 20.49 -12.27
CA TYR A 567 -21.09 19.99 -11.11
C TYR A 567 -20.75 20.68 -9.78
N GLY A 568 -19.82 21.64 -9.75
CA GLY A 568 -19.37 22.28 -8.51
C GLY A 568 -18.64 21.31 -7.58
N LEU A 569 -18.86 21.41 -6.27
CA LEU A 569 -18.19 20.56 -5.27
C LEU A 569 -18.63 19.08 -5.31
N GLU A 570 -19.81 18.77 -5.85
CA GLU A 570 -20.27 17.39 -6.05
C GLU A 570 -19.37 16.59 -7.01
N ALA A 571 -18.61 17.28 -7.86
CA ALA A 571 -17.60 16.68 -8.73
C ALA A 571 -16.56 15.85 -7.94
N VAL A 572 -16.17 16.29 -6.75
CA VAL A 572 -15.21 15.55 -5.89
C VAL A 572 -15.78 14.19 -5.51
N LYS A 573 -17.09 14.12 -5.23
CA LYS A 573 -17.78 12.87 -4.93
C LYS A 573 -17.95 12.00 -6.18
N LYS A 574 -18.39 12.58 -7.31
CA LYS A 574 -18.60 11.87 -8.58
C LYS A 574 -17.31 11.25 -9.15
N VAL A 575 -16.21 12.00 -9.12
CA VAL A 575 -14.92 11.54 -9.67
C VAL A 575 -14.21 10.63 -8.66
N GLY A 576 -14.31 10.89 -7.35
CA GLY A 576 -13.82 9.96 -6.34
C GLY A 576 -14.49 8.59 -6.41
N ASP A 577 -15.82 8.56 -6.53
CA ASP A 577 -16.60 7.33 -6.75
C ASP A 577 -16.15 6.58 -8.00
N LEU A 578 -16.03 7.28 -9.13
CA LEU A 578 -15.55 6.72 -10.39
C LEU A 578 -14.15 6.10 -10.24
N THR A 579 -13.22 6.79 -9.59
CA THR A 579 -11.85 6.31 -9.37
C THR A 579 -11.84 5.05 -8.51
N MET A 580 -12.56 5.03 -7.39
CA MET A 580 -12.61 3.86 -6.49
C MET A 580 -13.25 2.65 -7.20
N GLU A 581 -14.31 2.85 -8.00
CA GLU A 581 -14.92 1.75 -8.76
C GLU A 581 -14.01 1.25 -9.88
N THR A 582 -13.25 2.15 -10.53
CA THR A 582 -12.23 1.76 -11.51
C THR A 582 -11.14 0.89 -10.87
N MET A 583 -10.69 1.22 -9.66
CA MET A 583 -9.73 0.40 -8.92
C MET A 583 -10.28 -1.00 -8.62
N ARG A 584 -11.55 -1.12 -8.20
CA ARG A 584 -12.20 -2.42 -7.96
C ARG A 584 -12.34 -3.26 -9.22
N LEU A 585 -12.71 -2.66 -10.35
CA LEU A 585 -12.86 -3.36 -11.63
C LEU A 585 -11.50 -3.76 -12.25
N CYS A 586 -10.40 -3.15 -11.79
CA CYS A 586 -9.03 -3.53 -12.11
C CYS A 586 -8.43 -4.57 -11.13
N ARG A 587 -9.22 -5.11 -10.19
CA ARG A 587 -8.69 -5.98 -9.12
C ARG A 587 -7.95 -7.21 -9.65
N ASN A 588 -6.77 -7.48 -9.09
CA ASN A 588 -5.80 -8.53 -9.42
C ASN A 588 -5.52 -8.67 -10.93
N HIS A 589 -5.52 -7.56 -11.67
CA HIS A 589 -5.28 -7.58 -13.11
C HIS A 589 -3.78 -7.90 -13.41
N PRO A 590 -3.49 -8.87 -14.30
CA PRO A 590 -2.14 -9.45 -14.47
C PRO A 590 -1.18 -8.58 -15.31
N GLY A 591 -1.43 -7.27 -15.42
CA GLY A 591 -0.71 -6.36 -16.31
C GLY A 591 -1.58 -5.20 -16.78
N ILE A 592 -1.80 -4.22 -15.92
CA ILE A 592 -2.54 -2.99 -16.24
C ILE A 592 -1.64 -2.05 -17.03
N THR A 593 -2.18 -1.57 -18.14
CA THR A 593 -1.65 -0.53 -19.02
C THR A 593 -2.61 0.68 -19.03
N ALA A 594 -2.18 1.81 -19.59
CA ALA A 594 -2.99 3.04 -19.66
C ALA A 594 -4.35 2.81 -20.35
N ASP A 595 -4.36 2.07 -21.46
CA ASP A 595 -5.59 1.75 -22.19
C ASP A 595 -6.51 0.84 -21.37
N VAL A 596 -5.98 -0.18 -20.68
CA VAL A 596 -6.75 -1.02 -19.75
C VAL A 596 -7.39 -0.17 -18.65
N TRP A 597 -6.61 0.70 -18.00
CA TRP A 597 -7.09 1.56 -16.92
C TRP A 597 -8.20 2.51 -17.40
N PHE A 598 -8.00 3.24 -18.49
CA PHE A 598 -8.99 4.22 -18.96
C PHE A 598 -10.20 3.58 -19.65
N ASN A 599 -10.07 2.38 -20.25
CA ASN A 599 -11.24 1.61 -20.70
C ASN A 599 -12.06 1.06 -19.51
N HIS A 600 -11.41 0.64 -18.42
CA HIS A 600 -12.09 0.31 -17.17
C HIS A 600 -12.79 1.52 -16.56
N MET A 601 -12.18 2.70 -16.63
CA MET A 601 -12.80 3.94 -16.14
C MET A 601 -14.04 4.34 -16.96
N LEU A 602 -13.97 4.24 -18.29
CA LEU A 602 -15.16 4.44 -19.13
C LEU A 602 -16.26 3.41 -18.84
N PHE A 603 -15.90 2.17 -18.52
CA PHE A 603 -16.88 1.13 -18.16
C PHE A 603 -17.50 1.39 -16.77
N ALA A 604 -16.69 1.75 -15.77
CA ALA A 604 -17.17 2.21 -14.47
C ALA A 604 -18.09 3.44 -14.60
N ASP A 605 -17.79 4.32 -15.56
CA ASP A 605 -18.68 5.44 -15.87
C ASP A 605 -20.02 4.96 -16.45
N GLN A 606 -19.98 4.06 -17.44
CA GLN A 606 -21.17 3.48 -18.10
C GLN A 606 -22.07 2.70 -17.14
N LEU A 607 -21.54 2.02 -16.12
CA LEU A 607 -22.35 1.34 -15.11
C LEU A 607 -23.17 2.34 -14.26
N GLY A 608 -22.60 3.51 -13.96
CA GLY A 608 -23.20 4.46 -13.03
C GLY A 608 -23.13 4.02 -11.57
N HIS A 609 -23.51 4.91 -10.65
CA HIS A 609 -23.74 4.59 -9.24
C HIS A 609 -24.76 5.59 -8.66
N LEU A 610 -26.04 5.30 -8.82
CA LEU A 610 -27.10 6.19 -8.32
C LEU A 610 -27.20 6.18 -6.79
N PRO A 611 -27.41 7.32 -6.11
CA PRO A 611 -27.67 8.66 -6.68
C PRO A 611 -26.40 9.48 -6.98
N THR A 612 -25.20 8.98 -6.67
CA THR A 612 -23.94 9.73 -6.82
C THR A 612 -23.67 10.12 -8.28
N ARG A 613 -23.81 9.17 -9.21
CA ARG A 613 -23.45 9.35 -10.63
C ARG A 613 -24.38 8.57 -11.54
N ALA A 614 -24.83 9.18 -12.63
CA ALA A 614 -25.66 8.50 -13.63
C ALA A 614 -24.78 7.70 -14.63
N PRO A 615 -25.31 6.62 -15.24
CA PRO A 615 -24.66 5.90 -16.34
C PRO A 615 -24.14 6.85 -17.45
N GLY A 616 -22.83 6.85 -17.69
CA GLY A 616 -22.20 7.63 -18.75
C GLY A 616 -22.04 9.14 -18.46
N GLU A 617 -22.26 9.60 -17.23
CA GLU A 617 -22.30 11.03 -16.87
C GLU A 617 -20.95 11.78 -17.01
N LEU A 618 -19.82 11.05 -16.96
CA LEU A 618 -18.47 11.63 -17.04
C LEU A 618 -17.72 11.27 -18.33
N SER A 619 -18.31 10.44 -19.20
CA SER A 619 -17.66 9.84 -20.38
C SER A 619 -17.07 10.84 -21.37
N ASP A 620 -17.66 12.02 -21.53
CA ASP A 620 -17.10 13.08 -22.39
C ASP A 620 -15.93 13.80 -21.71
N LEU A 621 -16.03 14.06 -20.40
CA LEU A 621 -14.98 14.68 -19.59
C LEU A 621 -13.73 13.78 -19.48
N ILE A 622 -13.91 12.46 -19.32
CA ILE A 622 -12.82 11.48 -19.31
C ILE A 622 -12.04 11.59 -20.63
N ARG A 623 -12.72 11.54 -21.77
CA ARG A 623 -12.08 11.64 -23.10
C ARG A 623 -11.36 12.97 -23.30
N GLN A 624 -11.93 14.07 -22.80
CA GLN A 624 -11.31 15.40 -22.88
C GLN A 624 -10.04 15.50 -22.04
N ALA A 625 -10.02 14.93 -20.83
CA ALA A 625 -8.87 14.97 -19.92
C ALA A 625 -7.67 14.13 -20.40
N LEU A 626 -7.91 13.07 -21.17
CA LEU A 626 -6.84 12.22 -21.70
C LEU A 626 -6.14 12.81 -22.92
N ALA A 627 -6.88 13.54 -23.76
CA ALA A 627 -6.37 14.13 -24.99
C ALA A 627 -5.27 15.18 -24.73
N SER A 628 -5.31 15.90 -23.59
CA SER A 628 -4.26 16.85 -23.18
C SER A 628 -2.97 16.18 -22.70
N ARG A 629 -2.98 14.86 -22.46
CA ARG A 629 -1.93 14.13 -21.72
C ARG A 629 -1.28 12.99 -22.54
N ASN A 630 -1.42 13.03 -23.87
CA ASN A 630 -0.89 12.04 -24.83
C ASN A 630 -1.35 10.59 -24.59
N PHE A 631 -2.43 10.37 -23.83
CA PHE A 631 -3.04 9.06 -23.67
C PHE A 631 -3.95 8.73 -24.86
N THR A 632 -3.95 7.45 -25.24
CA THR A 632 -4.78 6.91 -26.33
C THR A 632 -5.45 5.62 -25.87
N PHE A 633 -6.65 5.34 -26.38
CA PHE A 633 -7.43 4.16 -25.97
C PHE A 633 -7.02 2.86 -26.68
N ASP A 634 -6.09 2.92 -27.64
CA ASP A 634 -5.59 1.80 -28.43
C ASP A 634 -4.06 1.70 -28.47
N GLY A 635 -3.36 2.53 -27.69
CA GLY A 635 -1.90 2.57 -27.58
C GLY A 635 -1.15 3.02 -28.84
N LYS A 636 -1.83 3.66 -29.80
CA LYS A 636 -1.25 4.01 -31.12
C LYS A 636 -1.21 5.50 -31.36
N GLY A 637 -0.25 5.93 -32.18
CA GLY A 637 -0.12 7.34 -32.56
C GLY A 637 0.21 8.28 -31.39
N GLN A 638 0.82 7.77 -30.31
CA GLN A 638 1.33 8.62 -29.23
C GLN A 638 2.59 9.37 -29.67
N ALA A 639 2.75 10.60 -29.19
CA ALA A 639 4.01 11.33 -29.30
C ALA A 639 5.09 10.64 -28.47
N GLN A 640 6.35 10.73 -28.88
CA GLN A 640 7.48 10.11 -28.16
C GLN A 640 8.51 11.15 -27.74
N PHE A 641 9.11 10.94 -26.56
CA PHE A 641 10.32 11.62 -26.11
C PHE A 641 11.38 10.56 -25.82
N LYS A 642 12.46 10.56 -26.62
CA LYS A 642 13.56 9.59 -26.49
C LYS A 642 14.78 10.24 -25.87
N LEU A 643 15.39 9.51 -24.93
CA LEU A 643 16.71 9.80 -24.36
C LEU A 643 17.60 8.59 -24.66
N MET A 644 18.66 8.81 -25.44
CA MET A 644 19.61 7.77 -25.82
C MET A 644 20.93 7.93 -25.06
N TYR A 645 21.49 6.83 -24.58
CA TYR A 645 22.88 6.75 -24.12
C TYR A 645 23.64 5.73 -24.97
N GLY A 646 24.47 6.22 -25.89
CA GLY A 646 25.02 5.40 -26.98
C GLY A 646 23.90 4.90 -27.89
N GLU A 647 23.81 3.59 -28.11
CA GLU A 647 22.75 2.95 -28.90
C GLU A 647 21.51 2.56 -28.06
N LEU A 648 21.54 2.77 -26.73
CA LEU A 648 20.49 2.36 -25.80
C LEU A 648 19.45 3.47 -25.62
N GLU A 649 18.17 3.17 -25.86
CA GLU A 649 17.05 4.03 -25.49
C GLU A 649 16.69 3.80 -24.02
N MET A 650 16.67 4.85 -23.21
CA MET A 650 16.50 4.72 -21.76
C MET A 650 15.04 4.54 -21.34
N ASN A 651 14.71 3.33 -20.89
CA ASN A 651 13.56 3.01 -20.03
C ASN A 651 13.99 2.93 -18.54
N ASP A 652 13.09 2.46 -17.68
CA ASP A 652 13.18 2.37 -16.22
C ASP A 652 14.03 1.21 -15.67
N HIS A 653 14.36 0.22 -16.50
CA HIS A 653 15.25 -0.91 -16.18
C HIS A 653 16.65 -0.78 -16.81
N ASP A 654 16.78 0.02 -17.86
CA ASP A 654 18.00 0.16 -18.65
C ASP A 654 19.12 0.92 -17.94
N LYS A 655 20.35 0.80 -18.46
CA LYS A 655 21.53 1.46 -17.86
C LYS A 655 21.35 2.98 -17.87
N GLY A 656 21.47 3.59 -16.69
CA GLY A 656 21.20 5.01 -16.44
C GLY A 656 19.80 5.29 -15.88
N SER A 657 18.97 4.27 -15.70
CA SER A 657 17.71 4.36 -14.93
C SER A 657 17.95 4.39 -13.42
N ARG A 658 16.89 4.69 -12.65
CA ARG A 658 16.91 4.64 -11.18
C ARG A 658 17.23 3.22 -10.65
N GLN A 659 16.77 2.18 -11.34
CA GLN A 659 16.99 0.78 -10.95
C GLN A 659 18.40 0.28 -11.32
N ASN A 660 18.96 0.79 -12.42
CA ASN A 660 20.24 0.38 -12.98
C ASN A 660 21.15 1.59 -13.27
N PRO A 661 21.54 2.36 -12.23
CA PRO A 661 22.38 3.54 -12.40
C PRO A 661 23.75 3.14 -12.94
N ILE A 662 24.34 3.97 -13.81
CA ILE A 662 25.68 3.68 -14.34
C ILE A 662 26.69 3.76 -13.20
N ARG A 663 27.33 2.64 -12.90
CA ARG A 663 28.36 2.55 -11.86
C ARG A 663 29.68 3.10 -12.39
N VAL A 664 30.26 4.02 -11.62
CA VAL A 664 31.49 4.74 -11.97
C VAL A 664 32.46 4.65 -10.79
N VAL A 665 33.72 4.34 -11.08
CA VAL A 665 34.81 4.39 -10.09
C VAL A 665 35.83 5.40 -10.59
N LEU A 666 36.03 6.50 -9.87
CA LEU A 666 36.92 7.60 -10.27
C LEU A 666 37.77 8.07 -9.08
N PRO A 667 39.07 8.32 -9.25
CA PRO A 667 39.85 9.14 -8.33
C PRO A 667 39.24 10.54 -8.18
N ALA A 668 39.35 11.13 -6.99
CA ALA A 668 38.69 12.40 -6.63
C ALA A 668 39.02 13.58 -7.56
N ASP A 669 40.22 13.57 -8.17
CA ASP A 669 40.76 14.59 -9.08
C ASP A 669 40.44 14.35 -10.56
N GLN A 670 39.79 13.22 -10.90
CA GLN A 670 39.43 12.88 -12.28
C GLN A 670 37.98 13.25 -12.61
N LYS A 671 37.71 13.41 -13.91
CA LYS A 671 36.37 13.64 -14.45
C LYS A 671 35.95 12.54 -15.42
N ALA A 672 34.64 12.32 -15.56
CA ALA A 672 34.06 11.49 -16.62
C ALA A 672 32.91 12.23 -17.30
N THR A 673 32.80 12.10 -18.63
CA THR A 673 31.78 12.75 -19.46
C THR A 673 30.89 11.70 -20.12
N TYR A 674 29.58 11.95 -20.10
CA TYR A 674 28.52 11.13 -20.67
C TYR A 674 27.79 11.94 -21.74
N THR A 675 27.75 11.41 -22.96
CA THR A 675 27.02 12.01 -24.07
C THR A 675 25.65 11.36 -24.20
N LEU A 676 24.60 12.16 -24.09
CA LEU A 676 23.20 11.76 -24.28
C LEU A 676 22.65 12.41 -25.55
N GLN A 677 21.73 11.73 -26.22
CA GLN A 677 20.96 12.32 -27.32
C GLN A 677 19.48 12.39 -26.96
N VAL A 678 18.86 13.54 -27.22
CA VAL A 678 17.45 13.81 -26.99
C VAL A 678 16.77 14.06 -28.33
N SER A 679 15.67 13.35 -28.58
CA SER A 679 14.81 13.57 -29.74
C SER A 679 13.34 13.42 -29.36
N VAL A 680 12.46 14.01 -30.17
CA VAL A 680 11.01 13.93 -30.00
C VAL A 680 10.35 13.54 -31.32
N THR A 681 9.20 12.90 -31.26
CA THR A 681 8.33 12.70 -32.43
C THR A 681 6.89 13.04 -32.10
N ASP A 682 6.20 13.69 -33.03
CA ASP A 682 4.80 14.06 -32.90
C ASP A 682 3.87 12.84 -33.06
N GLY A 683 2.88 12.72 -32.19
CA GLY A 683 1.81 11.72 -32.28
C GLY A 683 0.61 12.23 -33.10
N ASP A 684 -0.38 11.39 -33.35
CA ASP A 684 -1.61 11.76 -34.05
C ASP A 684 -2.49 12.69 -33.20
N ALA A 685 -2.65 12.37 -31.92
CA ALA A 685 -3.45 13.14 -30.96
C ALA A 685 -2.67 14.29 -30.28
N TYR A 686 -1.35 14.13 -30.12
CA TYR A 686 -0.49 15.10 -29.42
C TYR A 686 0.62 15.60 -30.35
N LYS A 687 0.69 16.92 -30.56
CA LYS A 687 1.74 17.59 -31.33
C LYS A 687 2.57 18.47 -30.40
N PHE A 688 3.90 18.40 -30.49
CA PHE A 688 4.73 19.33 -29.73
C PHE A 688 4.67 20.74 -30.35
N HIS A 689 4.79 21.75 -29.49
CA HIS A 689 4.92 23.15 -29.90
C HIS A 689 6.40 23.52 -29.98
N TYR A 690 6.91 23.64 -31.21
CA TYR A 690 8.30 24.04 -31.50
C TYR A 690 8.43 25.57 -31.57
N PRO A 691 9.57 26.16 -31.17
CA PRO A 691 10.77 25.49 -30.66
C PRO A 691 10.61 24.95 -29.23
N ILE A 692 11.21 23.79 -28.96
CA ILE A 692 11.26 23.15 -27.65
C ILE A 692 12.67 23.35 -27.07
N ARG A 693 12.75 23.85 -25.85
CA ARG A 693 14.01 23.90 -25.08
C ARG A 693 14.18 22.60 -24.30
N VAL A 694 15.25 21.88 -24.57
CA VAL A 694 15.73 20.75 -23.78
C VAL A 694 16.57 21.33 -22.64
N ARG A 695 16.09 21.23 -21.40
CA ARG A 695 16.81 21.70 -20.21
C ARG A 695 17.32 20.54 -19.40
N VAL A 696 18.56 20.64 -18.92
CA VAL A 696 19.13 19.72 -17.93
C VAL A 696 19.33 20.46 -16.62
N GLN A 697 18.78 19.91 -15.54
CA GLN A 697 18.92 20.41 -14.18
C GLN A 697 19.70 19.41 -13.31
N LEU A 698 20.76 19.90 -12.67
CA LEU A 698 21.75 19.07 -11.96
C LEU A 698 21.65 19.18 -10.42
N LYS A 699 21.05 20.25 -9.89
CA LYS A 699 20.99 20.51 -8.43
C LYS A 699 19.70 21.24 -8.06
N ARG A 700 18.63 20.51 -7.70
CA ARG A 700 17.37 21.08 -7.16
C ARG A 700 16.47 20.12 -6.36
N GLY A 701 16.48 18.82 -6.65
CA GLY A 701 15.62 17.84 -5.97
C GLY A 701 16.21 17.30 -4.64
N PRO A 702 15.38 16.74 -3.74
CA PRO A 702 15.82 16.18 -2.44
C PRO A 702 16.76 14.97 -2.56
N LEU A 703 16.80 14.34 -3.74
CA LEU A 703 17.71 13.23 -4.07
C LEU A 703 18.84 13.64 -5.04
N GLN A 704 19.10 14.95 -5.21
CA GLN A 704 20.17 15.48 -6.08
C GLN A 704 21.30 16.14 -5.28
N GLY A 705 22.46 16.27 -5.91
CA GLY A 705 23.63 16.97 -5.37
C GLY A 705 24.53 16.11 -4.49
N ALA A 706 24.44 14.79 -4.60
CA ALA A 706 25.35 13.85 -3.94
C ALA A 706 26.64 13.62 -4.78
N ILE A 707 26.55 13.81 -6.10
CA ILE A 707 27.68 13.80 -7.04
C ILE A 707 27.92 15.25 -7.49
N GLN A 708 29.18 15.68 -7.52
CA GLN A 708 29.52 16.99 -8.05
C GLN A 708 29.52 16.98 -9.59
N TRP A 709 28.58 17.71 -10.21
CA TRP A 709 28.48 17.82 -11.66
C TRP A 709 29.21 19.06 -12.18
N ASP A 710 29.81 18.97 -13.36
CA ASP A 710 30.42 20.10 -14.04
C ASP A 710 29.33 21.05 -14.54
N GLY A 711 29.34 22.29 -14.06
CA GLY A 711 28.31 23.28 -14.39
C GLY A 711 27.06 23.24 -13.51
N GLU A 712 27.05 22.54 -12.37
CA GLU A 712 25.92 22.50 -11.43
C GLU A 712 25.57 23.87 -10.82
N GLU A 713 26.49 24.84 -10.87
CA GLU A 713 26.23 26.23 -10.48
C GLU A 713 25.34 26.98 -11.49
N ASN A 714 25.17 26.44 -12.70
CA ASN A 714 24.23 26.96 -13.69
C ASN A 714 22.84 26.39 -13.41
N VAL A 715 21.81 27.25 -13.44
CA VAL A 715 20.43 26.84 -13.16
C VAL A 715 19.96 25.73 -14.11
N PHE A 716 20.38 25.79 -15.38
CA PHE A 716 20.14 24.79 -16.42
C PHE A 716 21.27 24.76 -17.46
N VAL A 717 21.54 23.58 -18.04
CA VAL A 717 22.16 23.46 -19.37
C VAL A 717 21.03 23.38 -20.40
N GLU A 718 21.07 24.18 -21.47
CA GLU A 718 19.96 24.27 -22.45
C GLU A 718 20.39 23.90 -23.88
N SER A 719 19.48 23.30 -24.64
CA SER A 719 19.57 23.04 -26.07
C SER A 719 18.20 23.21 -26.71
N VAL A 720 18.11 23.34 -28.04
CA VAL A 720 16.83 23.63 -28.73
C VAL A 720 16.55 22.60 -29.82
N LEU A 721 15.31 22.11 -29.86
CA LEU A 721 14.73 21.35 -30.98
C LEU A 721 13.75 22.27 -31.71
N ASN A 722 13.95 22.46 -33.01
CA ASN A 722 13.12 23.33 -33.86
C ASN A 722 12.12 22.53 -34.71
N SER A 723 12.29 21.21 -34.82
CA SER A 723 11.40 20.32 -35.57
C SER A 723 11.35 18.90 -34.97
N PRO A 724 10.35 18.07 -35.34
CA PRO A 724 10.27 16.66 -34.95
C PRO A 724 11.39 15.74 -35.48
N GLY A 725 12.32 16.28 -36.30
CA GLY A 725 13.50 15.54 -36.79
C GLY A 725 14.80 15.94 -36.10
N ASP A 726 14.76 16.93 -35.20
CA ASP A 726 15.96 17.47 -34.55
C ASP A 726 16.46 16.53 -33.43
N ILE A 727 17.79 16.47 -33.26
CA ILE A 727 18.44 15.73 -32.18
C ILE A 727 19.34 16.70 -31.40
N ALA A 728 19.05 16.89 -30.12
CA ALA A 728 19.91 17.63 -29.20
C ALA A 728 20.96 16.68 -28.59
N THR A 729 22.22 17.11 -28.55
CA THR A 729 23.31 16.37 -27.89
C THR A 729 23.67 17.04 -26.58
N LEU A 730 23.58 16.30 -25.48
CA LEU A 730 23.88 16.78 -24.13
C LEU A 730 25.16 16.10 -23.64
N ASN A 731 26.15 16.88 -23.20
CA ASN A 731 27.38 16.35 -22.61
C ASN A 731 27.37 16.67 -21.11
N LEU A 732 27.24 15.63 -20.28
CA LEU A 732 27.18 15.75 -18.82
C LEU A 732 28.50 15.25 -18.24
N THR A 733 29.16 16.06 -17.44
CA THR A 733 30.45 15.70 -16.81
C THR A 733 30.30 15.67 -15.30
N ILE A 734 30.96 14.71 -14.65
CA ILE A 734 31.07 14.63 -13.18
C ILE A 734 32.53 14.65 -12.75
N ASN A 735 32.77 15.08 -11.51
CA ASN A 735 34.04 14.89 -10.81
C ASN A 735 34.01 13.57 -10.02
N GLY A 736 35.17 12.98 -9.72
CA GLY A 736 35.27 11.75 -8.93
C GLY A 736 35.00 11.89 -7.42
N THR A 737 34.38 12.99 -7.00
CA THR A 737 34.10 13.32 -5.59
C THR A 737 32.60 13.22 -5.30
N CYS A 738 32.25 12.50 -4.23
CA CYS A 738 30.93 12.57 -3.61
C CYS A 738 30.89 13.74 -2.61
N ASP A 739 29.91 14.64 -2.73
CA ASP A 739 29.67 15.70 -1.72
C ASP A 739 29.20 15.07 -0.39
N TYR A 740 28.37 14.03 -0.47
CA TYR A 740 27.99 13.17 0.65
C TYR A 740 27.61 11.75 0.17
N PRO A 741 27.90 10.69 0.93
CA PRO A 741 27.43 9.34 0.62
C PRO A 741 25.93 9.19 0.96
N ASN A 742 25.18 8.50 0.10
CA ASN A 742 23.75 8.18 0.31
C ASN A 742 23.44 6.68 0.11
N ARG A 743 24.48 5.84 0.28
CA ARG A 743 24.44 4.37 0.24
C ARG A 743 25.35 3.78 1.32
N ASP A 744 24.98 2.62 1.83
CA ASP A 744 25.69 1.93 2.93
C ASP A 744 27.14 1.53 2.60
N ASP A 745 27.45 1.34 1.31
CA ASP A 745 28.80 1.07 0.83
C ASP A 745 29.68 2.33 0.70
N GLY A 746 29.17 3.49 1.10
CA GLY A 746 29.84 4.78 0.98
C GLY A 746 29.84 5.38 -0.42
N SER A 747 29.10 4.79 -1.38
CA SER A 747 28.89 5.41 -2.69
C SER A 747 27.83 6.52 -2.64
N CYS A 748 27.88 7.41 -3.63
CA CYS A 748 26.83 8.39 -3.88
C CYS A 748 26.07 8.07 -5.17
N VAL A 749 24.75 8.21 -5.15
CA VAL A 749 23.85 8.09 -6.30
C VAL A 749 23.19 9.44 -6.53
N ASP A 750 23.17 9.89 -7.78
CA ASP A 750 22.60 11.17 -8.21
C ASP A 750 22.05 11.06 -9.63
N PHE A 751 21.33 12.08 -10.10
CA PHE A 751 20.80 12.14 -11.46
C PHE A 751 20.79 13.53 -12.06
N ALA A 752 20.99 13.57 -13.38
CA ALA A 752 20.63 14.72 -14.20
C ALA A 752 19.15 14.62 -14.59
N TYR A 753 18.42 15.74 -14.51
CA TYR A 753 16.99 15.82 -14.83
C TYR A 753 16.79 16.52 -16.17
N ILE A 754 16.35 15.78 -17.19
CA ILE A 754 16.16 16.26 -18.56
C ILE A 754 14.68 16.60 -18.76
N GLN A 755 14.39 17.82 -19.22
CA GLN A 755 13.04 18.36 -19.31
C GLN A 755 12.79 19.03 -20.66
N LEU A 756 11.58 18.87 -21.21
CA LEU A 756 11.13 19.52 -22.44
C LEU A 756 10.24 20.72 -22.14
N TRP A 757 10.67 21.90 -22.60
CA TRP A 757 10.02 23.19 -22.35
C TRP A 757 9.66 23.89 -23.66
N PRO A 758 8.42 23.78 -24.15
CA PRO A 758 7.92 24.57 -25.27
C PRO A 758 8.09 26.08 -25.04
N GLU A 759 8.11 26.86 -26.12
CA GLU A 759 8.10 28.32 -26.02
C GLU A 759 6.84 28.82 -25.27
N GLY A 760 7.04 29.75 -24.33
CA GLY A 760 5.98 30.30 -23.49
C GLY A 760 5.47 29.40 -22.34
N ALA A 761 5.88 28.12 -22.26
CA ALA A 761 5.42 27.22 -21.20
C ALA A 761 5.98 27.58 -19.81
N THR A 762 5.12 27.54 -18.79
CA THR A 762 5.46 27.76 -17.36
C THR A 762 5.93 26.48 -16.65
N SER A 763 5.74 25.33 -17.28
CA SER A 763 6.11 24.00 -16.77
C SER A 763 6.63 23.13 -17.93
N PRO A 764 7.42 22.09 -17.67
CA PRO A 764 7.82 21.16 -18.71
C PRO A 764 6.64 20.27 -19.13
N VAL A 765 6.59 19.90 -20.41
CA VAL A 765 5.56 18.98 -20.95
C VAL A 765 5.99 17.52 -20.91
N ALA A 766 7.29 17.25 -20.85
CA ALA A 766 7.85 15.90 -20.75
C ALA A 766 9.17 15.93 -19.97
N LYS A 767 9.53 14.80 -19.36
CA LYS A 767 10.67 14.65 -18.45
C LYS A 767 11.34 13.28 -18.66
N LYS A 768 12.62 13.15 -18.35
CA LYS A 768 13.38 11.90 -18.21
C LYS A 768 14.57 12.13 -17.24
N ARG A 769 15.11 11.08 -16.64
CA ARG A 769 16.26 11.20 -15.72
C ARG A 769 17.43 10.30 -16.12
N PHE A 770 18.65 10.75 -15.82
CA PHE A 770 19.89 9.99 -16.08
C PHE A 770 20.69 9.82 -14.79
N TYR A 771 20.69 8.60 -14.26
CA TYR A 771 21.25 8.24 -12.96
C TYR A 771 22.68 7.68 -13.05
N LEU A 772 23.53 8.15 -12.14
CA LEU A 772 24.90 7.67 -11.92
C LEU A 772 25.05 7.17 -10.48
N ARG A 773 25.94 6.19 -10.28
CA ARG A 773 26.43 5.74 -8.96
C ARG A 773 27.94 5.86 -8.93
N LEU A 774 28.46 6.82 -8.19
CA LEU A 774 29.88 7.10 -8.06
C LEU A 774 30.46 6.47 -6.80
N THR A 775 31.57 5.77 -6.96
CA THR A 775 32.47 5.37 -5.88
C THR A 775 33.80 6.10 -6.07
N THR A 776 34.14 7.01 -5.16
CA THR A 776 35.47 7.63 -5.17
C THR A 776 36.54 6.57 -4.94
N ALA A 777 37.47 6.44 -5.89
CA ALA A 777 38.60 5.52 -5.76
C ALA A 777 39.52 5.98 -4.64
N LYS A 778 39.99 5.04 -3.82
CA LYS A 778 41.04 5.32 -2.83
C LYS A 778 42.36 5.61 -3.58
N PRO A 779 43.15 6.60 -3.10
CA PRO A 779 44.43 6.96 -3.73
C PRO A 779 45.49 5.86 -3.61
#